data_AF-A0A1B8F1H9-F1
#
_entry.id   AF-A0A1B8F1H9-F1
#
_cell.length_a   1.000
_cell.length_b   1.000
_cell.length_c   1.000
_cell.angle_alpha   90.00
_cell.angle_beta   90.00
_cell.angle_gamma   90.00
#
_symmetry.space_group_name_H-M   'P 1'
#
loop_
_entity.id
_entity.type
_entity.pdbx_description
1 polymer ?
#
loop_
_entity_poly.entity_id
_entity_poly.type
_entity_poly.pdbx_seq_one_letter_code
_entity_poly.pdbx_strand_id
1 'polypeptide(L)'
;MVSDGLYKLCTGKESVSALLAEDPTLAPGDAWKKLYGSYVPTSKSAARSEGNSDEHSISAEELQRAAECGNWGPSQPSELFLKIYHDALGPVDQDIASAMVSPSLMGSCGVVPLTIISVVPDIMRHMSNMIVRAEKEVYLATNYWQNSVASSYITNAMKELSARAGKRGERIVMKIIYDRGSPKQLFEPHYIVSEKEYLGDAVNIPKPEEIPNIDLQVMNYHKPMLGTYHCKYMVVDRKYAVLQSNNIQDNDNMEMMIQLEGPIVDSLYDMALISWHKALEPPLPSYNSPAAQGGISSFGETSHHEMFYQAGIQANAISEAQAADARGIHPKNLIPGEDDGLLEGERLANLSNDASYNPLPARNVIEHAVNAPHLPPLDDVNIKGASLGLNNEQERLGKDAVTNAYLRAGSSSLPSSIISQPPHGKPLPEHLSTDPHYDIDIAGEVARVQESVSPGDNITRLEATAAHLNHTKNKDFPASIPEIPAGDEFTPYIPHAVHEPFPIAMVNRPPYGTPNNNDVYTPQNEAWLAGLRYAKKNVYIQSPTLNAEPILKEILNACERGVDVFAFICIGYNDAGELLPMQGGTNEMISHALHQSLSPEGLKHLHYHFYVGADQTRPILAKAKKRSCHVKLMIIDEEIGIQGNGNQDSQSWYHSQEINVMLQSKEVCGNWIDGLRRCQRTGIYGKVDDDGVWRDGEGKEVEGAIGTDPGKFSWFKGIAGAVRRLYALPTVVIMAEGSSASPPAASPPARSPPAASPPATAAPQDFENEHLPVESDESDIDSGFGSDTASSTTSILDSIRDYRVLNGRTYHNFNETKYWGPNDEDANEAMDIGHQLFTLLFDGRLFLAPIGDNPQKAIDIGTGTGIWAIDFADQFPSAEVIGTDLSPTQPSFVPPNLHFELDDAQLDWTFNDSTFDYVHLRCLFGAISNWPKFYGDAFRTIKPVGWIEQVEINIQIVSDDGTVGEDHVLTGWAKPFFKAGDLLGKSIRTLDQTKELMENAGFTNVVQRNYKVPIGAWSSDPKLKEVGRWSLLFCLSGMESWAMYMLTVVLEWKLEDVQVYLAEVKAAFLDRKNHGYYVV
;
A
#
# COMPACT_ATOMS: atom_id res chain seq x y z
N MET A 1 -30.61 3.13 -17.96
CA MET A 1 -30.67 1.99 -18.89
C MET A 1 -29.32 1.86 -19.59
N VAL A 2 -28.73 0.65 -19.58
CA VAL A 2 -27.49 0.33 -20.31
C VAL A 2 -27.63 0.72 -21.79
N SER A 3 -26.67 1.42 -22.39
CA SER A 3 -26.78 1.84 -23.79
C SER A 3 -26.82 0.68 -24.78
N ASP A 4 -27.28 0.92 -26.02
CA ASP A 4 -27.22 -0.07 -27.11
C ASP A 4 -25.78 -0.45 -27.47
N GLY A 5 -24.85 0.49 -27.33
CA GLY A 5 -23.43 0.27 -27.58
C GLY A 5 -22.84 -0.71 -26.58
N LEU A 6 -22.95 -0.41 -25.28
CA LEU A 6 -22.44 -1.28 -24.22
C LEU A 6 -23.16 -2.64 -24.21
N TYR A 7 -24.49 -2.65 -24.36
CA TYR A 7 -25.26 -3.90 -24.41
C TYR A 7 -24.76 -4.85 -25.50
N LYS A 8 -24.44 -4.33 -26.69
CA LYS A 8 -23.87 -5.14 -27.78
C LYS A 8 -22.50 -5.72 -27.45
N LEU A 9 -21.67 -4.97 -26.72
CA LEU A 9 -20.35 -5.44 -26.28
C LEU A 9 -20.48 -6.53 -25.21
N CYS A 10 -21.36 -6.33 -24.21
CA CYS A 10 -21.62 -7.31 -23.15
C CYS A 10 -22.21 -8.61 -23.68
N THR A 11 -23.16 -8.54 -24.61
CA THR A 11 -23.80 -9.73 -25.22
C THR A 11 -22.98 -10.34 -26.36
N GLY A 12 -21.86 -9.71 -26.72
CA GLY A 12 -20.93 -10.18 -27.73
C GLY A 12 -20.13 -11.42 -27.29
N LYS A 13 -19.32 -11.96 -28.21
CA LYS A 13 -18.36 -13.04 -27.93
C LYS A 13 -16.91 -12.59 -28.02
N GLU A 14 -16.69 -11.33 -28.36
CA GLU A 14 -15.35 -10.78 -28.57
C GLU A 14 -14.77 -10.34 -27.22
N SER A 15 -13.56 -10.81 -26.92
CA SER A 15 -12.77 -10.41 -25.76
C SER A 15 -11.28 -10.40 -26.14
N VAL A 16 -10.43 -9.77 -25.32
CA VAL A 16 -8.97 -9.78 -25.54
C VAL A 16 -8.46 -11.21 -25.57
N SER A 17 -8.87 -12.04 -24.61
CA SER A 17 -8.56 -13.46 -24.53
C SER A 17 -9.06 -14.27 -25.74
N ALA A 18 -10.23 -13.95 -26.30
CA ALA A 18 -10.73 -14.63 -27.51
C ALA A 18 -9.91 -14.27 -28.75
N LEU A 19 -9.47 -13.01 -28.88
CA LEU A 19 -8.59 -12.59 -29.99
C LEU A 19 -7.20 -13.23 -29.88
N LEU A 20 -6.63 -13.29 -28.68
CA LEU A 20 -5.35 -13.98 -28.45
C LEU A 20 -5.48 -15.50 -28.62
N ALA A 21 -6.69 -16.07 -28.52
CA ALA A 21 -6.90 -17.47 -28.86
C ALA A 21 -6.74 -17.74 -30.37
N GLU A 22 -7.04 -16.76 -31.21
CA GLU A 22 -6.88 -16.82 -32.67
C GLU A 22 -5.44 -16.46 -33.10
N ASP A 23 -4.86 -15.43 -32.49
CA ASP A 23 -3.49 -14.99 -32.73
C ASP A 23 -2.75 -14.75 -31.39
N PRO A 24 -2.05 -15.77 -30.85
CA PRO A 24 -1.36 -15.66 -29.57
C PRO A 24 -0.10 -14.78 -29.64
N THR A 25 0.30 -14.30 -30.84
CA THR A 25 1.43 -13.38 -31.00
C THR A 25 1.04 -11.91 -30.87
N LEU A 26 -0.27 -11.62 -30.88
CA LEU A 26 -0.81 -10.28 -30.73
C LEU A 26 -0.58 -9.76 -29.31
N ALA A 27 -0.10 -8.52 -29.19
CA ALA A 27 -0.03 -7.85 -27.89
C ALA A 27 -1.46 -7.60 -27.35
N PRO A 28 -1.75 -7.91 -26.07
CA PRO A 28 -3.06 -7.64 -25.47
C PRO A 28 -3.52 -6.19 -25.60
N GLY A 29 -2.62 -5.21 -25.51
CA GLY A 29 -2.93 -3.79 -25.71
C GLY A 29 -3.39 -3.47 -27.15
N ASP A 30 -2.82 -4.15 -28.15
CA ASP A 30 -3.25 -4.03 -29.54
C ASP A 30 -4.58 -4.74 -29.77
N ALA A 31 -4.80 -5.90 -29.13
CA ALA A 31 -6.08 -6.60 -29.14
C ALA A 31 -7.19 -5.72 -28.53
N TRP A 32 -6.92 -5.10 -27.38
CA TRP A 32 -7.83 -4.14 -26.74
C TRP A 32 -8.16 -2.97 -27.66
N LYS A 33 -7.14 -2.34 -28.26
CA LYS A 33 -7.32 -1.22 -29.19
C LYS A 33 -8.12 -1.62 -30.44
N LYS A 34 -7.91 -2.84 -30.96
CA LYS A 34 -8.66 -3.38 -32.11
C LYS A 34 -10.14 -3.55 -31.79
N LEU A 35 -10.46 -4.03 -30.59
CA LEU A 35 -11.84 -4.25 -30.14
C LEU A 35 -12.57 -2.97 -29.79
N TYR A 36 -11.95 -2.13 -28.95
CA TYR A 36 -12.65 -1.06 -28.25
C TYR A 36 -12.14 0.34 -28.60
N GLY A 37 -11.05 0.49 -29.35
CA GLY A 37 -10.44 1.78 -29.66
C GLY A 37 -11.27 2.71 -30.55
N SER A 38 -12.38 2.22 -31.12
CA SER A 38 -13.36 3.01 -31.88
C SER A 38 -14.69 3.20 -31.16
N TYR A 39 -14.83 2.69 -29.93
CA TYR A 39 -16.04 2.87 -29.13
C TYR A 39 -16.26 4.36 -28.84
N VAL A 40 -17.47 4.84 -29.09
CA VAL A 40 -17.91 6.20 -28.78
C VAL A 40 -19.11 6.08 -27.85
N PRO A 41 -19.02 6.59 -26.60
CA PRO A 41 -20.13 6.58 -25.67
C PRO A 41 -21.36 7.25 -26.29
N THR A 42 -22.50 6.55 -26.28
CA THR A 42 -23.73 7.01 -26.94
C THR A 42 -24.54 7.99 -26.11
N SER A 43 -24.21 8.16 -24.81
CA SER A 43 -24.89 9.10 -23.93
C SER A 43 -23.90 9.98 -23.17
N LYS A 44 -24.15 11.29 -23.17
CA LYS A 44 -23.79 12.14 -22.02
C LYS A 44 -24.82 11.83 -20.94
N SER A 45 -24.77 10.65 -20.30
CA SER A 45 -25.51 10.51 -19.06
C SER A 45 -24.89 11.53 -18.11
N ALA A 46 -25.64 12.58 -17.79
CA ALA A 46 -25.21 13.55 -16.80
C ALA A 46 -24.73 12.76 -15.57
N ALA A 47 -23.53 13.09 -15.07
CA ALA A 47 -23.14 12.73 -13.72
C ALA A 47 -24.39 12.88 -12.84
N ARG A 48 -24.83 11.79 -12.17
CA ARG A 48 -26.00 11.83 -11.29
C ARG A 48 -25.78 13.03 -10.38
N SER A 49 -26.54 14.10 -10.59
CA SER A 49 -26.35 15.36 -9.89
C SER A 49 -26.55 15.09 -8.40
N GLU A 50 -25.56 15.47 -7.59
CA GLU A 50 -25.73 15.55 -6.15
C GLU A 50 -26.96 16.42 -5.84
N GLY A 51 -28.05 15.79 -5.39
CA GLY A 51 -29.25 16.52 -4.96
C GLY A 51 -30.57 15.95 -5.50
N ASN A 52 -30.96 14.78 -5.01
CA ASN A 52 -32.29 14.51 -4.44
C ASN A 52 -32.44 13.01 -4.21
N SER A 53 -32.66 12.63 -2.95
CA SER A 53 -32.92 11.28 -2.46
C SER A 53 -34.33 10.77 -2.79
N ASP A 54 -34.99 11.31 -3.81
CA ASP A 54 -36.28 10.80 -4.28
C ASP A 54 -36.02 9.66 -5.28
N GLU A 55 -35.93 8.46 -4.71
CA GLU A 55 -36.22 7.14 -5.30
C GLU A 55 -36.51 7.12 -6.80
N HIS A 56 -35.48 7.30 -7.65
CA HIS A 56 -35.57 6.83 -9.04
C HIS A 56 -35.44 5.31 -9.00
N SER A 57 -36.57 4.63 -8.83
CA SER A 57 -36.64 3.17 -8.91
C SER A 57 -36.12 2.71 -10.28
N ILE A 58 -35.06 1.90 -10.31
CA ILE A 58 -34.60 1.24 -11.53
C ILE A 58 -35.76 0.40 -12.07
N SER A 59 -36.16 0.64 -13.32
CA SER A 59 -37.29 -0.07 -13.93
C SER A 59 -36.98 -1.56 -14.15
N ALA A 60 -38.02 -2.39 -14.23
CA ALA A 60 -37.86 -3.82 -14.49
C ALA A 60 -37.16 -4.06 -15.84
N GLU A 61 -37.43 -3.22 -16.84
CA GLU A 61 -36.78 -3.26 -18.15
C GLU A 61 -35.28 -2.95 -18.07
N GLU A 62 -34.87 -2.02 -17.22
CA GLU A 62 -33.46 -1.70 -16.99
C GLU A 62 -32.71 -2.82 -16.28
N LEU A 63 -33.33 -3.46 -15.28
CA LEU A 63 -32.76 -4.62 -14.60
C LEU A 63 -32.67 -5.84 -15.52
N GLN A 64 -33.70 -6.10 -16.33
CA GLN A 64 -33.66 -7.16 -17.33
C GLN A 64 -32.52 -6.93 -18.33
N ARG A 65 -32.32 -5.68 -18.75
CA ARG A 65 -31.22 -5.34 -19.65
C ARG A 65 -29.84 -5.51 -19.01
N ALA A 66 -29.68 -5.16 -17.73
CA ALA A 66 -28.46 -5.43 -16.99
C ALA A 66 -28.23 -6.95 -16.80
N ALA A 67 -29.29 -7.73 -16.56
CA ALA A 67 -29.21 -9.18 -16.47
C ALA A 67 -28.74 -9.81 -17.79
N GLU A 68 -29.17 -9.29 -18.93
CA GLU A 68 -28.71 -9.75 -20.25
C GLU A 68 -27.24 -9.42 -20.54
N CYS A 69 -26.62 -8.47 -19.81
CA CYS A 69 -25.21 -8.11 -19.99
C CYS A 69 -24.21 -9.07 -19.34
N GLY A 70 -24.65 -10.12 -18.64
CA GLY A 70 -23.76 -11.10 -18.03
C GLY A 70 -24.12 -12.54 -18.39
N ASN A 71 -23.16 -13.44 -18.22
CA ASN A 71 -23.32 -14.87 -18.42
C ASN A 71 -23.32 -15.59 -17.06
N TRP A 72 -24.50 -15.73 -16.47
CA TRP A 72 -24.67 -16.16 -15.08
C TRP A 72 -24.71 -17.69 -14.86
N GLY A 73 -24.51 -18.46 -15.94
CA GLY A 73 -24.50 -19.92 -15.87
C GLY A 73 -25.87 -20.51 -15.47
N PRO A 74 -25.90 -21.53 -14.58
CA PRO A 74 -27.14 -22.20 -14.19
C PRO A 74 -28.00 -21.38 -13.22
N SER A 75 -27.43 -20.35 -12.59
CA SER A 75 -28.07 -19.54 -11.56
C SER A 75 -28.56 -18.21 -12.11
N GLN A 76 -29.64 -17.68 -11.54
CA GLN A 76 -30.14 -16.34 -11.87
C GLN A 76 -29.67 -15.33 -10.82
N PRO A 77 -29.16 -14.16 -11.23
CA PRO A 77 -28.91 -13.04 -10.32
C PRO A 77 -30.16 -12.61 -9.58
N SER A 78 -30.02 -12.26 -8.31
CA SER A 78 -31.06 -11.66 -7.50
C SER A 78 -31.26 -10.19 -7.92
N GLU A 79 -32.42 -9.65 -7.57
CA GLU A 79 -32.73 -8.24 -7.85
C GLU A 79 -31.69 -7.29 -7.22
N LEU A 80 -31.22 -7.61 -6.01
CA LEU A 80 -30.20 -6.82 -5.33
C LEU A 80 -28.88 -6.82 -6.11
N PHE A 81 -28.41 -8.00 -6.56
CA PHE A 81 -27.21 -8.12 -7.37
C PHE A 81 -27.35 -7.35 -8.68
N LEU A 82 -28.50 -7.46 -9.35
CA LEU A 82 -28.76 -6.75 -10.61
C LEU A 82 -28.80 -5.23 -10.44
N LYS A 83 -29.30 -4.72 -9.31
CA LYS A 83 -29.27 -3.27 -9.03
C LYS A 83 -27.84 -2.75 -8.85
N ILE A 84 -27.01 -3.50 -8.13
CA ILE A 84 -25.59 -3.14 -7.95
C ILE A 84 -24.84 -3.28 -9.28
N TYR A 85 -25.03 -4.38 -9.99
CA TYR A 85 -24.40 -4.61 -11.29
C TYR A 85 -24.83 -3.58 -12.35
N HIS A 86 -26.10 -3.20 -12.38
CA HIS A 86 -26.60 -2.12 -13.24
C HIS A 86 -25.84 -0.81 -13.01
N ASP A 87 -25.67 -0.40 -11.75
CA ASP A 87 -24.96 0.84 -11.43
C ASP A 87 -23.45 0.71 -11.73
N ALA A 88 -22.84 -0.46 -11.52
CA ALA A 88 -21.45 -0.74 -11.88
C ALA A 88 -21.20 -0.77 -13.41
N LEU A 89 -22.21 -1.07 -14.23
CA LEU A 89 -22.13 -0.96 -15.70
C LEU A 89 -22.15 0.50 -16.18
N GLY A 90 -22.65 1.45 -15.38
CA GLY A 90 -22.74 2.86 -15.74
C GLY A 90 -21.39 3.49 -16.12
N PRO A 91 -20.35 3.37 -15.28
CA PRO A 91 -18.98 3.79 -15.62
C PRO A 91 -18.45 3.18 -16.92
N VAL A 92 -18.73 1.90 -17.17
CA VAL A 92 -18.27 1.17 -18.36
C VAL A 92 -18.88 1.76 -19.64
N ASP A 93 -20.12 2.24 -19.57
CA ASP A 93 -20.80 2.85 -20.71
C ASP A 93 -20.13 4.17 -21.14
N GLN A 94 -19.50 4.87 -20.19
CA GLN A 94 -18.75 6.10 -20.42
C GLN A 94 -17.30 5.85 -20.83
N ASP A 95 -16.65 4.87 -20.20
CA ASP A 95 -15.30 4.44 -20.53
C ASP A 95 -15.19 2.92 -20.34
N ILE A 96 -15.08 2.18 -21.45
CA ILE A 96 -14.94 0.72 -21.45
C ILE A 96 -13.69 0.28 -20.67
N ALA A 97 -12.63 1.08 -20.64
CA ALA A 97 -11.39 0.75 -19.93
C ALA A 97 -11.54 0.80 -18.40
N SER A 98 -12.59 1.43 -17.89
CA SER A 98 -12.83 1.56 -16.44
C SER A 98 -13.01 0.22 -15.72
N ALA A 99 -13.39 -0.86 -16.42
CA ALA A 99 -13.61 -2.18 -15.85
C ALA A 99 -12.36 -3.09 -15.81
N MET A 100 -11.29 -2.74 -16.55
CA MET A 100 -10.09 -3.59 -16.70
C MET A 100 -10.38 -5.06 -17.09
N VAL A 101 -11.48 -5.29 -17.80
CA VAL A 101 -11.92 -6.58 -18.33
C VAL A 101 -12.76 -6.33 -19.58
N SER A 102 -12.74 -7.23 -20.56
CA SER A 102 -13.65 -7.16 -21.71
C SER A 102 -15.11 -7.14 -21.24
N PRO A 103 -15.99 -6.26 -21.77
CA PRO A 103 -17.38 -6.14 -21.31
C PRO A 103 -18.18 -7.46 -21.34
N SER A 104 -17.90 -8.35 -22.29
CA SER A 104 -18.53 -9.68 -22.40
C SER A 104 -18.13 -10.67 -21.29
N LEU A 105 -17.09 -10.35 -20.53
CA LEU A 105 -16.56 -11.15 -19.44
C LEU A 105 -16.72 -10.44 -18.07
N MET A 106 -17.30 -9.24 -18.03
CA MET A 106 -17.50 -8.51 -16.77
C MET A 106 -18.50 -9.23 -15.87
N GLY A 107 -19.63 -9.70 -16.41
CA GLY A 107 -20.62 -10.53 -15.70
C GLY A 107 -20.47 -11.99 -16.08
N SER A 108 -20.15 -12.85 -15.11
CA SER A 108 -19.82 -14.27 -15.29
C SER A 108 -20.42 -15.12 -14.17
N CYS A 109 -19.98 -16.38 -14.08
CA CYS A 109 -20.32 -17.27 -12.97
C CYS A 109 -19.14 -18.17 -12.59
N GLY A 110 -19.17 -18.71 -11.39
CA GLY A 110 -18.14 -19.64 -10.93
C GLY A 110 -18.44 -20.20 -9.56
N VAL A 111 -17.45 -20.87 -8.98
CA VAL A 111 -17.52 -21.40 -7.62
C VAL A 111 -16.36 -20.93 -6.76
N VAL A 112 -16.51 -21.05 -5.43
CA VAL A 112 -15.47 -20.73 -4.44
C VAL A 112 -15.20 -21.97 -3.59
N PRO A 113 -14.24 -22.84 -3.94
CA PRO A 113 -13.99 -24.07 -3.19
C PRO A 113 -13.33 -23.84 -1.83
N LEU A 114 -12.52 -22.79 -1.70
CA LEU A 114 -11.75 -22.49 -0.50
C LEU A 114 -11.68 -20.97 -0.28
N THR A 115 -11.87 -20.57 0.97
CA THR A 115 -11.50 -19.24 1.49
C THR A 115 -10.43 -19.42 2.56
N ILE A 116 -9.42 -18.55 2.58
CA ILE A 116 -8.45 -18.43 3.66
C ILE A 116 -8.63 -17.07 4.33
N ILE A 117 -8.77 -17.05 5.66
CA ILE A 117 -8.70 -15.83 6.49
C ILE A 117 -7.60 -16.06 7.52
N SER A 118 -6.39 -15.62 7.22
CA SER A 118 -5.18 -15.95 7.99
C SER A 118 -4.00 -15.02 7.67
N VAL A 119 -2.82 -15.34 8.20
CA VAL A 119 -1.58 -14.63 7.94
C VAL A 119 -1.00 -14.91 6.54
N VAL A 120 -0.10 -14.04 6.07
CA VAL A 120 0.55 -14.15 4.74
C VAL A 120 1.12 -15.55 4.44
N PRO A 121 1.84 -16.22 5.37
CA PRO A 121 2.35 -17.58 5.13
C PRO A 121 1.29 -18.60 4.70
N ASP A 122 0.08 -18.54 5.25
CA ASP A 122 -1.00 -19.46 4.90
C ASP A 122 -1.48 -19.28 3.46
N ILE A 123 -1.55 -18.04 2.99
CA ILE A 123 -1.87 -17.75 1.59
C ILE A 123 -0.72 -18.21 0.68
N MET A 124 0.53 -17.96 1.07
CA MET A 124 1.71 -18.41 0.33
C MET A 124 1.79 -19.94 0.23
N ARG A 125 1.43 -20.69 1.28
CA ARG A 125 1.36 -22.16 1.26
C ARG A 125 0.35 -22.64 0.22
N HIS A 126 -0.86 -22.10 0.23
CA HIS A 126 -1.87 -22.49 -0.75
C HIS A 126 -1.46 -22.16 -2.19
N MET A 127 -0.95 -20.95 -2.41
CA MET A 127 -0.39 -20.56 -3.71
C MET A 127 0.75 -21.50 -4.14
N SER A 128 1.61 -21.92 -3.21
CA SER A 128 2.70 -22.86 -3.48
C SER A 128 2.19 -24.23 -3.91
N ASN A 129 1.16 -24.77 -3.24
CA ASN A 129 0.49 -26.01 -3.64
C ASN A 129 -0.11 -25.91 -5.05
N MET A 130 -0.73 -24.77 -5.40
CA MET A 130 -1.24 -24.55 -6.76
C MET A 130 -0.12 -24.46 -7.81
N ILE A 131 0.95 -23.73 -7.52
CA ILE A 131 2.12 -23.58 -8.41
C ILE A 131 2.74 -24.95 -8.69
N VAL A 132 2.98 -25.76 -7.66
CA VAL A 132 3.60 -27.08 -7.80
C VAL A 132 2.74 -28.06 -8.62
N ARG A 133 1.42 -27.85 -8.64
CA ARG A 133 0.45 -28.63 -9.43
C ARG A 133 0.27 -28.14 -10.87
N ALA A 134 0.84 -27.00 -11.24
CA ALA A 134 0.67 -26.44 -12.57
C ALA A 134 1.21 -27.37 -13.67
N GLU A 135 0.46 -27.48 -14.76
CA GLU A 135 0.76 -28.36 -15.90
C GLU A 135 1.27 -27.58 -17.12
N LYS A 136 0.84 -26.33 -17.29
CA LYS A 136 1.11 -25.53 -18.51
C LYS A 136 1.58 -24.12 -18.19
N GLU A 137 0.93 -23.43 -17.27
CA GLU A 137 1.20 -22.03 -17.01
C GLU A 137 0.80 -21.52 -15.63
N VAL A 138 1.51 -20.47 -15.21
CA VAL A 138 1.17 -19.67 -14.02
C VAL A 138 1.30 -18.19 -14.37
N TYR A 139 0.24 -17.41 -14.14
CA TYR A 139 0.29 -15.96 -14.12
C TYR A 139 0.12 -15.48 -12.69
N LEU A 140 1.12 -14.79 -12.14
CA LEU A 140 1.11 -14.28 -10.78
C LEU A 140 1.18 -12.75 -10.79
N ALA A 141 0.25 -12.11 -10.07
CA ALA A 141 0.22 -10.68 -9.84
C ALA A 141 0.29 -10.37 -8.34
N THR A 142 1.16 -9.44 -7.99
CA THR A 142 1.19 -8.81 -6.66
C THR A 142 1.42 -7.32 -6.86
N ASN A 143 1.06 -6.49 -5.88
CA ASN A 143 1.48 -5.10 -5.91
C ASN A 143 2.96 -5.02 -5.56
N TYR A 144 3.33 -5.49 -4.37
CA TYR A 144 4.72 -5.48 -3.93
C TYR A 144 5.30 -6.89 -3.80
N TRP A 145 6.58 -7.01 -4.17
CA TRP A 145 7.39 -8.21 -3.99
C TRP A 145 8.68 -7.84 -3.24
N GLN A 146 8.91 -8.53 -2.13
CA GLN A 146 10.12 -8.43 -1.32
C GLN A 146 10.75 -9.83 -1.17
N ASN A 147 12.06 -9.91 -1.32
CA ASN A 147 12.81 -11.10 -0.90
C ASN A 147 12.63 -11.32 0.62
N SER A 148 11.88 -12.35 0.99
CA SER A 148 11.39 -12.56 2.36
C SER A 148 11.03 -14.04 2.60
N VAL A 149 10.56 -14.38 3.80
CA VAL A 149 10.00 -15.72 4.08
C VAL A 149 8.78 -16.00 3.18
N ALA A 150 7.90 -15.01 3.01
CA ALA A 150 6.75 -15.10 2.11
C ALA A 150 7.17 -15.39 0.65
N SER A 151 8.13 -14.66 0.09
CA SER A 151 8.61 -14.95 -1.27
C SER A 151 9.30 -16.31 -1.38
N SER A 152 9.96 -16.77 -0.31
CA SER A 152 10.65 -18.06 -0.28
C SER A 152 9.71 -19.26 -0.49
N TYR A 153 8.47 -19.18 -0.03
CA TYR A 153 7.44 -20.19 -0.34
C TYR A 153 7.24 -20.32 -1.85
N ILE A 154 7.02 -19.18 -2.52
CA ILE A 154 6.78 -19.12 -3.97
C ILE A 154 8.02 -19.56 -4.75
N THR A 155 9.21 -19.09 -4.38
CA THR A 155 10.45 -19.45 -5.10
C THR A 155 10.82 -20.92 -4.91
N ASN A 156 10.54 -21.52 -3.75
CA ASN A 156 10.67 -22.97 -3.55
C ASN A 156 9.67 -23.75 -4.39
N ALA A 157 8.42 -23.27 -4.48
CA ALA A 157 7.39 -23.88 -5.32
C ALA A 157 7.77 -23.84 -6.80
N MET A 158 8.39 -22.74 -7.28
CA MET A 158 8.93 -22.66 -8.64
C MET A 158 10.01 -23.71 -8.91
N LYS A 159 10.95 -23.91 -7.97
CA LYS A 159 12.00 -24.94 -8.09
C LYS A 159 11.42 -26.34 -8.13
N GLU A 160 10.44 -26.63 -7.27
CA GLU A 160 9.74 -27.91 -7.24
C GLU A 160 8.93 -28.14 -8.52
N LEU A 161 8.17 -27.13 -8.98
CA LEU A 161 7.42 -27.18 -10.24
C LEU A 161 8.35 -27.49 -11.41
N SER A 162 9.48 -26.79 -11.52
CA SER A 162 10.49 -27.05 -12.56
C SER A 162 11.01 -28.48 -12.50
N ALA A 163 11.29 -29.01 -11.31
CA ALA A 163 11.74 -30.39 -11.15
C ALA A 163 10.66 -31.40 -11.60
N ARG A 164 9.40 -31.18 -11.24
CA ARG A 164 8.26 -32.03 -11.65
C ARG A 164 8.01 -31.96 -13.15
N ALA A 165 8.00 -30.76 -13.74
CA ALA A 165 7.88 -30.57 -15.18
C ALA A 165 9.00 -31.30 -15.95
N GLY A 166 10.24 -31.22 -15.45
CA GLY A 166 11.37 -31.97 -16.00
C GLY A 166 11.17 -33.49 -15.98
N LYS A 167 10.62 -34.05 -14.89
CA LYS A 167 10.26 -35.48 -14.81
C LYS A 167 9.16 -35.85 -15.81
N ARG A 168 8.22 -34.94 -16.09
CA ARG A 168 7.16 -35.13 -17.11
C ARG A 168 7.65 -34.91 -18.55
N GLY A 169 8.83 -34.32 -18.74
CA GLY A 169 9.33 -33.94 -20.07
C GLY A 169 8.61 -32.72 -20.65
N GLU A 170 8.09 -31.86 -19.78
CA GLU A 170 7.29 -30.68 -20.12
C GLU A 170 8.03 -29.38 -19.75
N ARG A 171 7.57 -28.26 -20.30
CA ARG A 171 7.96 -26.91 -19.88
C ARG A 171 6.74 -26.12 -19.47
N ILE A 172 6.90 -25.27 -18.46
CA ILE A 172 5.83 -24.41 -17.92
C ILE A 172 6.12 -22.97 -18.29
N VAL A 173 5.11 -22.21 -18.71
CA VAL A 173 5.24 -20.76 -18.93
C VAL A 173 4.81 -20.02 -17.67
N MET A 174 5.70 -19.24 -17.06
CA MET A 174 5.39 -18.46 -15.88
C MET A 174 5.51 -16.96 -16.16
N LYS A 175 4.47 -16.19 -15.82
CA LYS A 175 4.44 -14.73 -15.92
C LYS A 175 4.26 -14.15 -14.53
N ILE A 176 5.12 -13.21 -14.15
CA ILE A 176 5.02 -12.47 -12.89
C ILE A 176 4.89 -11.00 -13.21
N ILE A 177 3.90 -10.33 -12.61
CA ILE A 177 3.77 -8.88 -12.65
C ILE A 177 3.78 -8.32 -11.22
N TYR A 178 4.58 -7.29 -11.01
CA TYR A 178 4.57 -6.51 -9.78
C TYR A 178 4.67 -5.01 -10.06
N ASP A 179 4.46 -4.21 -9.03
CA ASP A 179 4.76 -2.79 -9.01
C ASP A 179 5.98 -2.54 -8.13
N ARG A 180 7.04 -2.01 -8.74
CA ARG A 180 8.18 -1.46 -8.02
C ARG A 180 8.58 -0.22 -8.77
N GLY A 181 8.24 0.95 -8.24
CA GLY A 181 8.43 2.15 -9.04
C GLY A 181 9.88 2.30 -9.49
N SER A 182 10.01 2.67 -10.75
CA SER A 182 11.27 2.74 -11.48
C SER A 182 11.18 3.93 -12.41
N PRO A 183 12.22 4.77 -12.50
CA PRO A 183 12.24 5.90 -13.42
C PRO A 183 12.01 5.50 -14.88
N LYS A 184 12.31 4.24 -15.26
CA LYS A 184 11.96 3.68 -16.59
C LYS A 184 10.47 3.87 -16.92
N GLN A 185 9.61 3.86 -15.90
CA GLN A 185 8.15 3.94 -16.01
C GLN A 185 7.62 5.36 -16.25
N LEU A 186 8.47 6.39 -16.22
CA LEU A 186 8.12 7.73 -16.74
C LEU A 186 7.86 7.71 -18.25
N PHE A 187 8.49 6.78 -18.98
CA PHE A 187 8.34 6.64 -20.44
C PHE A 187 7.61 5.35 -20.82
N GLU A 188 7.83 4.28 -20.07
CA GLU A 188 7.26 2.97 -20.34
C GLU A 188 6.64 2.37 -19.07
N PRO A 189 5.34 2.64 -18.81
CA PRO A 189 4.66 2.15 -17.60
C PRO A 189 4.78 0.63 -17.39
N HIS A 190 4.74 -0.14 -18.48
CA HIS A 190 4.90 -1.59 -18.48
C HIS A 190 6.22 -1.98 -19.12
N TYR A 191 7.21 -2.42 -18.34
CA TYR A 191 8.48 -2.91 -18.88
C TYR A 191 8.79 -4.32 -18.40
N ILE A 192 9.48 -5.09 -19.26
CA ILE A 192 9.96 -6.43 -18.93
C ILE A 192 11.22 -6.31 -18.07
N VAL A 193 11.18 -6.91 -16.89
CA VAL A 193 12.27 -6.90 -15.92
C VAL A 193 13.38 -7.82 -16.41
N SER A 194 14.60 -7.29 -16.45
CA SER A 194 15.77 -8.07 -16.86
C SER A 194 16.15 -9.11 -15.81
N GLU A 195 16.79 -10.19 -16.24
CA GLU A 195 17.34 -11.21 -15.32
C GLU A 195 18.19 -10.61 -14.21
N LYS A 196 19.11 -9.70 -14.55
CA LYS A 196 19.94 -9.00 -13.57
C LYS A 196 19.11 -8.30 -12.48
N GLU A 197 17.96 -7.75 -12.85
CA GLU A 197 17.12 -6.95 -11.95
C GLU A 197 16.30 -7.84 -11.00
N TYR A 198 15.65 -8.91 -11.50
CA TYR A 198 14.90 -9.81 -10.62
C TYR A 198 15.78 -10.75 -9.78
N LEU A 199 17.04 -10.96 -10.18
CA LEU A 199 18.04 -11.68 -9.39
C LEU A 199 18.66 -10.84 -8.27
N GLY A 200 18.38 -9.54 -8.22
CA GLY A 200 18.88 -8.66 -7.16
C GLY A 200 18.29 -9.01 -5.79
N ASP A 201 19.01 -8.63 -4.73
CA ASP A 201 18.70 -9.01 -3.34
C ASP A 201 17.29 -8.59 -2.88
N ALA A 202 16.72 -7.55 -3.49
CA ALA A 202 15.38 -7.07 -3.16
C ALA A 202 14.24 -7.95 -3.70
N VAL A 203 14.48 -8.72 -4.76
CA VAL A 203 13.45 -9.54 -5.45
C VAL A 203 13.79 -11.02 -5.36
N ASN A 204 15.02 -11.40 -5.72
CA ASN A 204 15.57 -12.74 -5.55
C ASN A 204 14.70 -13.89 -6.10
N ILE A 205 14.15 -13.71 -7.31
CA ILE A 205 13.47 -14.79 -8.04
C ILE A 205 14.53 -15.81 -8.52
N PRO A 206 14.26 -17.14 -8.57
CA PRO A 206 15.26 -18.15 -8.91
C PRO A 206 15.95 -17.92 -10.27
N LYS A 207 17.22 -18.32 -10.35
CA LYS A 207 17.99 -18.26 -11.59
C LYS A 207 17.45 -19.24 -12.63
N PRO A 208 17.58 -18.96 -13.93
CA PRO A 208 17.17 -19.89 -14.98
C PRO A 208 17.74 -21.32 -14.81
N GLU A 209 18.95 -21.48 -14.29
CA GLU A 209 19.56 -22.79 -14.05
C GLU A 209 18.93 -23.56 -12.87
N GLU A 210 18.28 -22.87 -11.93
CA GLU A 210 17.54 -23.47 -10.82
C GLU A 210 16.13 -23.89 -11.22
N ILE A 211 15.58 -23.28 -12.28
CA ILE A 211 14.26 -23.55 -12.83
C ILE A 211 14.30 -23.86 -14.33
N PRO A 212 15.13 -24.84 -14.79
CA PRO A 212 15.41 -25.04 -16.22
C PRO A 212 14.20 -25.42 -17.08
N ASN A 213 13.10 -25.89 -16.46
CA ASN A 213 11.87 -26.28 -17.15
C ASN A 213 10.75 -25.23 -17.03
N ILE A 214 11.07 -24.01 -16.60
CA ILE A 214 10.15 -22.87 -16.56
C ILE A 214 10.63 -21.79 -17.53
N ASP A 215 9.75 -21.38 -18.44
CA ASP A 215 9.90 -20.19 -19.29
C ASP A 215 9.34 -18.97 -18.53
N LEU A 216 10.21 -18.28 -17.80
CA LEU A 216 9.85 -17.15 -16.95
C LEU A 216 9.91 -15.81 -17.70
N GLN A 217 8.88 -14.98 -17.52
CA GLN A 217 8.92 -13.55 -17.86
C GLN A 217 8.39 -12.72 -16.69
N VAL A 218 9.09 -11.65 -16.34
CA VAL A 218 8.74 -10.77 -15.22
C VAL A 218 8.45 -9.37 -15.77
N MET A 219 7.37 -8.75 -15.30
CA MET A 219 6.94 -7.42 -15.68
C MET A 219 6.87 -6.51 -14.46
N ASN A 220 7.29 -5.27 -14.65
CA ASN A 220 7.09 -4.22 -13.67
C ASN A 220 6.14 -3.19 -14.27
N TYR A 221 5.03 -2.92 -13.56
CA TYR A 221 4.00 -1.99 -13.98
C TYR A 221 3.72 -0.93 -12.90
N HIS A 222 3.93 0.33 -13.26
CA HIS A 222 3.62 1.50 -12.44
C HIS A 222 3.13 2.64 -13.33
N LYS A 223 2.25 3.51 -12.84
CA LYS A 223 1.73 4.68 -13.58
C LYS A 223 1.94 5.98 -12.79
N PRO A 224 3.09 6.66 -12.96
CA PRO A 224 3.38 7.92 -12.30
C PRO A 224 2.26 8.98 -12.49
N MET A 225 1.98 9.88 -11.53
CA MET A 225 2.69 10.12 -10.27
C MET A 225 2.09 9.40 -9.05
N LEU A 226 0.78 9.18 -9.02
CA LEU A 226 0.08 8.49 -7.91
C LEU A 226 -0.48 7.12 -8.28
N GLY A 227 -0.42 6.73 -9.56
CA GLY A 227 -1.07 5.52 -10.06
C GLY A 227 -0.21 4.29 -9.82
N THR A 228 -0.74 3.37 -9.02
CA THR A 228 -0.03 2.15 -8.63
C THR A 228 -0.74 0.93 -9.22
N TYR A 229 0.00 -0.07 -9.70
CA TYR A 229 -0.56 -1.39 -9.99
C TYR A 229 -0.76 -2.13 -8.67
N HIS A 230 -1.95 -2.01 -8.09
CA HIS A 230 -2.21 -2.52 -6.75
C HIS A 230 -2.84 -3.93 -6.74
N CYS A 231 -2.92 -4.63 -7.88
CA CYS A 231 -3.61 -5.92 -7.98
C CYS A 231 -2.84 -7.11 -7.35
N LYS A 232 -3.59 -8.06 -6.76
CA LYS A 232 -3.04 -9.27 -6.13
C LYS A 232 -3.92 -10.48 -6.47
N TYR A 233 -3.47 -11.31 -7.41
CA TYR A 233 -4.16 -12.54 -7.82
C TYR A 233 -3.19 -13.50 -8.52
N MET A 234 -3.59 -14.75 -8.71
CA MET A 234 -2.83 -15.71 -9.53
C MET A 234 -3.79 -16.56 -10.35
N VAL A 235 -3.44 -16.85 -11.60
CA VAL A 235 -4.18 -17.76 -12.49
C VAL A 235 -3.27 -18.93 -12.85
N VAL A 236 -3.77 -20.15 -12.70
CA VAL A 236 -3.03 -21.38 -12.99
C VAL A 236 -3.76 -22.17 -14.06
N ASP A 237 -3.06 -22.50 -15.14
CA ASP A 237 -3.54 -23.30 -16.28
C ASP A 237 -4.86 -22.81 -16.93
N ARG A 238 -5.21 -21.53 -16.71
CA ARG A 238 -6.54 -20.96 -17.03
C ARG A 238 -7.69 -21.83 -16.49
N LYS A 239 -7.47 -22.45 -15.34
CA LYS A 239 -8.37 -23.43 -14.72
C LYS A 239 -8.74 -23.02 -13.30
N TYR A 240 -7.75 -22.52 -12.57
CA TYR A 240 -7.90 -22.02 -11.22
C TYR A 240 -7.47 -20.56 -11.17
N ALA A 241 -8.10 -19.78 -10.31
CA ALA A 241 -7.58 -18.50 -9.91
C ALA A 241 -7.65 -18.33 -8.39
N VAL A 242 -6.76 -17.52 -7.83
CA VAL A 242 -6.88 -17.01 -6.46
C VAL A 242 -6.87 -15.50 -6.48
N LEU A 243 -7.66 -14.90 -5.59
CA LEU A 243 -7.75 -13.45 -5.40
C LEU A 243 -7.53 -13.14 -3.92
N GLN A 244 -6.49 -12.37 -3.61
CA GLN A 244 -6.01 -12.17 -2.24
C GLN A 244 -5.80 -10.70 -1.89
N SER A 245 -5.76 -10.39 -0.60
CA SER A 245 -5.51 -9.04 -0.08
C SER A 245 -4.04 -8.71 0.18
N ASN A 246 -3.17 -9.71 0.26
CA ASN A 246 -1.77 -9.55 0.67
C ASN A 246 -0.79 -9.32 -0.48
N ASN A 247 0.29 -8.59 -0.18
CA ASN A 247 1.52 -8.55 -0.97
C ASN A 247 2.38 -9.80 -0.71
N ILE A 248 3.43 -9.98 -1.52
CA ILE A 248 4.46 -10.99 -1.29
C ILE A 248 5.60 -10.32 -0.50
N GLN A 249 5.44 -10.27 0.82
CA GLN A 249 6.37 -9.64 1.76
C GLN A 249 6.18 -10.22 3.17
N ASP A 250 7.15 -10.02 4.05
CA ASP A 250 7.00 -10.42 5.45
C ASP A 250 6.23 -9.37 6.24
N ASN A 251 5.03 -9.75 6.66
CA ASN A 251 4.25 -9.10 7.70
C ASN A 251 3.36 -10.16 8.37
N ASP A 252 2.92 -9.90 9.60
CA ASP A 252 2.04 -10.81 10.35
C ASP A 252 0.57 -10.33 10.32
N ASN A 253 0.15 -9.63 9.26
CA ASN A 253 -1.22 -9.14 9.14
C ASN A 253 -2.19 -10.29 8.89
N MET A 254 -3.41 -10.13 9.39
CA MET A 254 -4.55 -10.96 9.00
C MET A 254 -5.04 -10.52 7.62
N GLU A 255 -5.09 -11.46 6.69
CA GLU A 255 -5.37 -11.30 5.27
C GLU A 255 -6.49 -12.25 4.84
N MET A 256 -7.00 -12.08 3.60
CA MET A 256 -8.04 -12.94 3.03
C MET A 256 -7.71 -13.32 1.60
N MET A 257 -8.00 -14.57 1.23
CA MET A 257 -7.90 -15.09 -0.13
C MET A 257 -9.09 -16.00 -0.45
N ILE A 258 -9.56 -15.97 -1.69
CA ILE A 258 -10.52 -16.94 -2.22
C ILE A 258 -9.96 -17.66 -3.44
N GLN A 259 -10.19 -18.97 -3.54
CA GLN A 259 -9.97 -19.75 -4.77
C GLN A 259 -11.24 -19.69 -5.63
N LEU A 260 -11.08 -19.41 -6.92
CA LEU A 260 -12.15 -19.31 -7.92
C LEU A 260 -11.96 -20.36 -9.03
N GLU A 261 -13.06 -20.99 -9.43
CA GLU A 261 -13.11 -21.94 -10.54
C GLU A 261 -14.34 -21.73 -11.43
N GLY A 262 -14.26 -22.24 -12.66
CA GLY A 262 -15.31 -22.12 -13.67
C GLY A 262 -15.15 -20.88 -14.56
N PRO A 263 -16.22 -20.45 -15.27
CA PRO A 263 -16.16 -19.37 -16.26
C PRO A 263 -15.57 -18.04 -15.76
N ILE A 264 -15.67 -17.73 -14.46
CA ILE A 264 -15.06 -16.53 -13.87
C ILE A 264 -13.53 -16.47 -14.07
N VAL A 265 -12.86 -17.62 -14.18
CA VAL A 265 -11.41 -17.67 -14.44
C VAL A 265 -11.07 -17.08 -15.82
N ASP A 266 -11.97 -17.15 -16.81
CA ASP A 266 -11.78 -16.48 -18.09
C ASP A 266 -11.78 -14.95 -17.93
N SER A 267 -12.55 -14.40 -17.00
CA SER A 267 -12.57 -12.96 -16.69
C SER A 267 -11.26 -12.50 -16.03
N LEU A 268 -10.74 -13.27 -15.07
CA LEU A 268 -9.43 -12.98 -14.44
C LEU A 268 -8.28 -13.15 -15.45
N TYR A 269 -8.36 -14.16 -16.32
CA TYR A 269 -7.39 -14.35 -17.40
C TYR A 269 -7.39 -13.20 -18.41
N ASP A 270 -8.56 -12.69 -18.80
CA ASP A 270 -8.69 -11.53 -19.67
C ASP A 270 -8.10 -10.27 -19.01
N MET A 271 -8.37 -10.06 -17.72
CA MET A 271 -7.77 -8.97 -16.94
C MET A 271 -6.25 -9.09 -16.82
N ALA A 272 -5.72 -10.31 -16.69
CA ALA A 272 -4.28 -10.59 -16.70
C ALA A 272 -3.64 -10.14 -18.01
N LEU A 273 -4.25 -10.48 -19.14
CA LEU A 273 -3.78 -10.05 -20.46
C LEU A 273 -3.83 -8.53 -20.60
N ILE A 274 -4.96 -7.90 -20.20
CA ILE A 274 -5.13 -6.44 -20.28
C ILE A 274 -4.07 -5.71 -19.44
N SER A 275 -3.82 -6.19 -18.22
CA SER A 275 -2.81 -5.62 -17.31
C SER A 275 -1.38 -5.89 -17.79
N TRP A 276 -1.14 -6.99 -18.48
CA TRP A 276 0.17 -7.29 -19.06
C TRP A 276 0.48 -6.38 -20.25
N HIS A 277 -0.52 -6.03 -21.05
CA HIS A 277 -0.48 -5.05 -22.15
C HIS A 277 0.43 -5.39 -23.36
N LYS A 278 1.65 -5.90 -23.15
CA LYS A 278 2.65 -6.20 -24.18
C LYS A 278 2.52 -7.62 -24.75
N ALA A 279 3.16 -7.91 -25.87
CA ALA A 279 3.27 -9.28 -26.38
C ALA A 279 3.85 -10.22 -25.31
N LEU A 280 3.26 -11.41 -25.18
CA LEU A 280 3.72 -12.44 -24.25
C LEU A 280 4.77 -13.31 -24.94
N GLU A 281 5.97 -13.40 -24.34
CA GLU A 281 7.09 -14.15 -24.93
C GLU A 281 7.64 -15.19 -23.92
N PRO A 282 7.42 -16.50 -24.13
CA PRO A 282 6.44 -17.09 -25.05
C PRO A 282 4.99 -16.76 -24.65
N PRO A 283 4.00 -16.96 -25.54
CA PRO A 283 2.59 -16.87 -25.19
C PRO A 283 2.19 -17.88 -24.11
N LEU A 284 1.16 -17.55 -23.33
CA LEU A 284 0.55 -18.45 -22.34
C LEU A 284 -0.10 -19.67 -23.05
N PRO A 285 0.39 -20.91 -22.88
CA PRO A 285 -0.06 -22.10 -23.59
C PRO A 285 -1.56 -22.41 -23.55
N SER A 286 -2.30 -21.90 -22.56
CA SER A 286 -3.74 -22.15 -22.37
C SER A 286 -4.63 -21.10 -23.07
N TYR A 287 -4.07 -20.28 -23.97
CA TYR A 287 -4.81 -19.26 -24.75
C TYR A 287 -6.07 -19.81 -25.44
N ASN A 288 -6.08 -21.08 -25.87
CA ASN A 288 -7.18 -21.73 -26.58
C ASN A 288 -8.00 -22.70 -25.71
N SER A 289 -7.78 -22.72 -24.39
CA SER A 289 -8.42 -23.63 -23.44
C SER A 289 -9.23 -22.84 -22.40
N PRO A 290 -10.35 -22.20 -22.79
CA PRO A 290 -11.13 -21.36 -21.89
C PRO A 290 -11.71 -22.15 -20.71
N ALA A 291 -11.69 -21.55 -19.52
CA ALA A 291 -12.16 -22.15 -18.29
C ALA A 291 -13.63 -22.57 -18.37
N ALA A 292 -14.44 -21.82 -19.11
CA ALA A 292 -15.85 -22.14 -19.36
C ALA A 292 -16.08 -23.51 -20.03
N GLN A 293 -15.04 -24.14 -20.60
CA GLN A 293 -15.10 -25.48 -21.20
C GLN A 293 -14.42 -26.56 -20.35
N GLY A 294 -13.68 -26.17 -19.30
CA GLY A 294 -12.82 -27.05 -18.49
C GLY A 294 -13.49 -27.73 -17.29
N GLY A 295 -14.72 -27.35 -16.95
CA GLY A 295 -15.44 -27.86 -15.78
C GLY A 295 -14.91 -27.30 -14.44
N ILE A 296 -15.42 -27.85 -13.34
CA ILE A 296 -14.99 -27.53 -11.96
C ILE A 296 -14.21 -28.72 -11.44
N SER A 297 -13.00 -28.51 -10.96
CA SER A 297 -12.09 -29.60 -10.60
C SER A 297 -12.10 -29.93 -9.13
N SER A 298 -11.98 -28.95 -8.23
CA SER A 298 -11.94 -29.26 -6.79
C SER A 298 -13.22 -29.95 -6.30
N PHE A 299 -14.39 -29.54 -6.81
CA PHE A 299 -15.65 -30.22 -6.49
C PHE A 299 -15.81 -31.60 -7.15
N GLY A 300 -14.91 -32.01 -8.05
CA GLY A 300 -14.88 -33.37 -8.60
C GLY A 300 -14.10 -34.36 -7.73
N GLU A 301 -13.31 -33.88 -6.77
CA GLU A 301 -12.44 -34.70 -5.94
C GLU A 301 -13.25 -35.38 -4.82
N THR A 302 -13.01 -36.68 -4.61
CA THR A 302 -13.68 -37.43 -3.54
C THR A 302 -13.28 -36.91 -2.16
N SER A 303 -12.01 -36.56 -1.98
CA SER A 303 -11.47 -36.00 -0.75
C SER A 303 -12.15 -34.68 -0.35
N HIS A 304 -12.51 -33.83 -1.32
CA HIS A 304 -13.24 -32.59 -1.06
C HIS A 304 -14.62 -32.86 -0.43
N HIS A 305 -15.35 -33.85 -0.95
CA HIS A 305 -16.66 -34.22 -0.40
C HIS A 305 -16.53 -34.79 1.01
N GLU A 306 -15.55 -35.66 1.24
CA GLU A 306 -15.37 -36.37 2.51
C GLU A 306 -15.12 -35.42 3.70
N MET A 307 -14.53 -34.23 3.47
CA MET A 307 -14.34 -33.20 4.50
C MET A 307 -15.65 -32.81 5.22
N PHE A 308 -16.79 -32.89 4.54
CA PHE A 308 -18.09 -32.45 5.08
C PHE A 308 -18.89 -33.58 5.74
N TYR A 309 -18.52 -34.85 5.52
CA TYR A 309 -19.30 -36.02 5.97
C TYR A 309 -18.63 -36.86 7.07
N GLN A 310 -17.35 -36.61 7.41
CA GLN A 310 -16.60 -37.35 8.43
C GLN A 310 -17.01 -37.05 9.89
N ALA A 311 -18.32 -37.09 10.17
CA ALA A 311 -18.86 -37.25 11.52
C ALA A 311 -19.57 -38.60 11.74
N GLY A 312 -19.71 -39.44 10.68
CA GLY A 312 -20.55 -40.66 10.73
C GLY A 312 -19.88 -42.01 10.47
N ILE A 313 -18.67 -42.07 9.89
CA ILE A 313 -18.09 -43.34 9.39
C ILE A 313 -17.05 -43.95 10.34
N GLN A 314 -16.37 -43.14 11.17
CA GLN A 314 -15.38 -43.65 12.12
C GLN A 314 -15.96 -44.33 13.38
N ALA A 315 -17.27 -44.27 13.61
CA ALA A 315 -17.89 -44.95 14.75
C ALA A 315 -18.28 -46.43 14.50
N ASN A 316 -18.32 -46.89 13.24
CA ASN A 316 -18.75 -48.28 12.93
C ASN A 316 -17.85 -49.03 11.91
N ALA A 317 -16.93 -48.38 11.19
CA ALA A 317 -16.13 -49.07 10.17
C ALA A 317 -14.77 -49.61 10.66
N ILE A 318 -14.30 -49.19 11.84
CA ILE A 318 -13.03 -49.67 12.42
C ILE A 318 -13.21 -50.93 13.29
N SER A 319 -14.45 -51.37 13.55
CA SER A 319 -14.72 -52.63 14.29
C SER A 319 -14.89 -53.87 13.42
N GLU A 320 -15.01 -53.77 12.09
CA GLU A 320 -15.24 -54.94 11.22
C GLU A 320 -14.14 -55.22 10.19
N ALA A 321 -13.18 -54.30 9.96
CA ALA A 321 -12.06 -54.55 9.05
C ALA A 321 -10.82 -55.19 9.71
N GLN A 322 -10.85 -55.48 11.01
CA GLN A 322 -9.75 -56.15 11.75
C GLN A 322 -10.00 -57.65 12.06
N ALA A 323 -10.94 -58.32 11.39
CA ALA A 323 -11.26 -59.73 11.65
C ALA A 323 -11.19 -60.68 10.44
N ALA A 324 -10.79 -60.24 9.25
CA ALA A 324 -10.72 -61.10 8.07
C ALA A 324 -9.48 -60.85 7.21
N ASP A 325 -8.35 -61.40 7.64
CA ASP A 325 -7.61 -62.44 6.91
C ASP A 325 -6.16 -62.45 7.38
N ALA A 326 -5.96 -63.12 8.51
CA ALA A 326 -4.71 -63.77 8.79
C ALA A 326 -4.50 -64.87 7.73
N ARG A 327 -3.58 -64.64 6.78
CA ARG A 327 -2.64 -65.66 6.26
C ARG A 327 -1.67 -65.08 5.22
N GLY A 328 -0.45 -64.81 5.71
CA GLY A 328 0.80 -65.10 5.00
C GLY A 328 1.24 -64.12 3.92
N ILE A 329 2.25 -63.30 4.24
CA ILE A 329 3.62 -63.35 3.70
C ILE A 329 4.40 -62.18 4.35
N HIS A 330 5.59 -62.48 4.90
CA HIS A 330 6.47 -61.49 5.54
C HIS A 330 6.99 -60.43 4.55
N PRO A 331 7.04 -59.14 4.91
CA PRO A 331 7.78 -58.14 4.16
C PRO A 331 9.27 -58.17 4.56
N LYS A 332 10.15 -58.28 3.56
CA LYS A 332 11.56 -57.92 3.70
C LYS A 332 11.71 -56.42 3.39
N ASN A 333 12.29 -55.71 4.35
CA ASN A 333 12.99 -54.42 4.27
C ASN A 333 12.81 -53.60 2.98
N LEU A 334 12.05 -52.51 3.09
CA LEU A 334 12.17 -51.34 2.21
C LEU A 334 12.54 -50.13 3.09
N ILE A 335 13.52 -49.40 2.61
CA ILE A 335 14.11 -48.17 3.18
C ILE A 335 13.18 -46.99 2.81
N PRO A 336 13.03 -45.94 3.64
CA PRO A 336 12.16 -44.81 3.31
C PRO A 336 12.78 -43.91 2.24
N GLY A 337 11.99 -43.56 1.21
CA GLY A 337 12.33 -42.56 0.21
C GLY A 337 12.28 -43.10 -1.22
N GLU A 338 11.08 -43.38 -1.74
CA GLU A 338 10.77 -43.38 -3.16
C GLU A 338 9.24 -43.29 -3.32
N ASP A 339 8.82 -42.36 -4.17
CA ASP A 339 7.47 -41.86 -4.37
C ASP A 339 6.94 -42.47 -5.67
N ASP A 340 6.21 -43.57 -5.57
CA ASP A 340 5.62 -44.30 -6.71
C ASP A 340 4.11 -44.00 -6.80
N GLY A 341 3.76 -42.72 -6.89
CA GLY A 341 2.38 -42.22 -7.05
C GLY A 341 1.91 -42.06 -8.49
N LEU A 342 2.60 -42.64 -9.47
CA LEU A 342 2.29 -42.48 -10.90
C LEU A 342 2.09 -43.84 -11.57
N LEU A 343 1.04 -44.58 -11.24
CA LEU A 343 0.56 -45.73 -12.04
C LEU A 343 -0.87 -46.18 -11.63
N GLU A 344 -1.80 -45.25 -11.40
CA GLU A 344 -3.23 -45.61 -11.27
C GLU A 344 -4.19 -44.84 -12.20
N GLY A 345 -3.73 -43.74 -12.84
CA GLY A 345 -4.55 -42.95 -13.76
C GLY A 345 -4.88 -43.63 -15.10
N GLU A 346 -4.09 -44.59 -15.57
CA GLU A 346 -4.31 -45.25 -16.86
C GLU A 346 -5.33 -46.40 -16.83
N ARG A 347 -5.79 -46.83 -15.63
CA ARG A 347 -6.79 -47.91 -15.51
C ARG A 347 -8.24 -47.44 -15.56
N LEU A 348 -8.51 -46.15 -15.37
CA LEU A 348 -9.88 -45.60 -15.37
C LEU A 348 -10.31 -45.01 -16.72
N ALA A 349 -9.43 -44.93 -17.71
CA ALA A 349 -9.73 -44.39 -19.04
C ALA A 349 -10.50 -45.35 -19.98
N ASN A 350 -10.83 -46.58 -19.54
CA ASN A 350 -11.45 -47.59 -20.40
C ASN A 350 -12.88 -48.02 -20.01
N LEU A 351 -13.61 -47.19 -19.26
CA LEU A 351 -15.04 -47.42 -18.99
C LEU A 351 -15.89 -46.24 -19.50
N SER A 352 -15.95 -46.08 -20.81
CA SER A 352 -17.03 -45.35 -21.48
C SER A 352 -18.05 -46.34 -22.05
N ASN A 353 -19.33 -45.99 -21.92
CA ASN A 353 -20.53 -46.55 -22.54
C ASN A 353 -21.33 -47.55 -21.68
N ASP A 354 -22.18 -47.04 -20.78
CA ASP A 354 -23.62 -47.35 -20.88
C ASP A 354 -24.50 -46.34 -20.13
N ALA A 355 -25.74 -46.22 -20.59
CA ALA A 355 -26.63 -45.07 -20.47
C ALA A 355 -27.47 -44.97 -19.17
N SER A 356 -27.98 -43.75 -18.97
CA SER A 356 -29.19 -43.35 -18.25
C SER A 356 -29.20 -43.35 -16.71
N TYR A 357 -28.96 -42.16 -16.14
CA TYR A 357 -29.47 -41.82 -14.82
C TYR A 357 -30.63 -40.83 -14.97
N ASN A 358 -31.77 -41.17 -14.37
CA ASN A 358 -33.04 -40.47 -14.48
C ASN A 358 -33.35 -39.84 -13.12
N PRO A 359 -33.19 -38.51 -12.94
CA PRO A 359 -33.44 -37.88 -11.64
C PRO A 359 -34.95 -37.74 -11.39
N LEU A 360 -35.44 -38.32 -10.28
CA LEU A 360 -36.78 -38.07 -9.75
C LEU A 360 -36.88 -36.63 -9.19
N PRO A 361 -38.09 -36.01 -9.16
CA PRO A 361 -38.23 -34.56 -9.20
C PRO A 361 -38.08 -33.87 -7.84
N ALA A 362 -37.35 -32.75 -7.86
CA ALA A 362 -37.09 -31.78 -6.79
C ALA A 362 -38.31 -30.97 -6.32
N ARG A 363 -39.47 -31.61 -6.14
CA ARG A 363 -40.69 -30.89 -5.70
C ARG A 363 -40.89 -30.83 -4.19
N ASN A 364 -40.18 -31.67 -3.42
CA ASN A 364 -40.36 -31.75 -1.96
C ASN A 364 -39.31 -30.99 -1.13
N VAL A 365 -38.30 -30.38 -1.77
CA VAL A 365 -37.27 -29.56 -1.08
C VAL A 365 -37.65 -28.07 -1.08
N ILE A 366 -38.39 -27.62 -2.09
CA ILE A 366 -38.78 -26.20 -2.24
C ILE A 366 -39.85 -25.77 -1.22
N GLU A 367 -40.72 -26.67 -0.76
CA GLU A 367 -41.77 -26.33 0.23
C GLU A 367 -41.25 -26.14 1.67
N HIS A 368 -40.03 -26.59 1.99
CA HIS A 368 -39.40 -26.37 3.31
C HIS A 368 -38.49 -25.13 3.35
N ALA A 369 -37.90 -24.72 2.22
CA ALA A 369 -37.09 -23.49 2.15
C ALA A 369 -37.95 -22.20 2.11
N VAL A 370 -39.17 -22.28 1.59
CA VAL A 370 -40.09 -21.13 1.47
C VAL A 370 -40.84 -20.81 2.77
N ASN A 371 -40.81 -21.70 3.78
CA ASN A 371 -41.55 -21.54 5.04
C ASN A 371 -40.66 -21.38 6.29
N ALA A 372 -39.37 -21.03 6.13
CA ALA A 372 -38.54 -20.67 7.28
C ALA A 372 -39.08 -19.37 7.93
N PRO A 373 -39.28 -19.33 9.26
CA PRO A 373 -39.98 -18.23 9.91
C PRO A 373 -39.20 -16.92 9.75
N HIS A 374 -39.92 -15.86 9.33
CA HIS A 374 -39.43 -14.49 9.39
C HIS A 374 -38.97 -14.15 10.81
N LEU A 375 -37.73 -13.68 10.96
CA LEU A 375 -37.26 -13.10 12.22
C LEU A 375 -38.03 -11.79 12.50
N PRO A 376 -38.51 -11.56 13.73
CA PRO A 376 -39.18 -10.32 14.07
C PRO A 376 -38.18 -9.14 14.11
N PRO A 377 -38.65 -7.89 13.96
CA PRO A 377 -37.85 -6.70 14.23
C PRO A 377 -37.30 -6.76 15.66
N LEU A 378 -36.01 -6.43 15.83
CA LEU A 378 -35.32 -6.41 17.13
C LEU A 378 -35.70 -5.15 17.92
N ASP A 379 -36.96 -5.04 18.32
CA ASP A 379 -37.41 -4.02 19.27
C ASP A 379 -37.38 -4.57 20.71
N ASP A 380 -36.86 -3.73 21.63
CA ASP A 380 -36.82 -3.87 23.09
C ASP A 380 -35.81 -4.85 23.71
N VAL A 381 -34.52 -4.46 23.72
CA VAL A 381 -33.58 -4.88 24.78
C VAL A 381 -33.33 -3.70 25.72
N ASN A 382 -34.02 -3.72 26.86
CA ASN A 382 -33.97 -2.68 27.89
C ASN A 382 -32.71 -2.86 28.76
N ILE A 383 -31.66 -2.06 28.52
CA ILE A 383 -30.42 -2.10 29.33
C ILE A 383 -30.41 -0.91 30.30
N LYS A 384 -30.57 -1.20 31.59
CA LYS A 384 -30.22 -0.28 32.68
C LYS A 384 -29.12 -0.88 33.54
N GLY A 385 -28.02 -0.12 33.67
CA GLY A 385 -27.32 0.06 34.95
C GLY A 385 -26.04 -0.76 35.18
N ALA A 386 -24.92 -0.06 35.00
CA ALA A 386 -23.56 -0.27 35.52
C ALA A 386 -23.31 -1.28 36.67
N SER A 387 -22.33 -2.18 36.49
CA SER A 387 -21.13 -2.33 37.33
C SER A 387 -20.06 -3.21 36.65
N LEU A 388 -18.79 -2.80 36.76
CA LEU A 388 -17.58 -3.49 36.29
C LEU A 388 -17.41 -4.89 36.90
N GLY A 389 -17.06 -5.85 36.03
CA GLY A 389 -16.83 -7.27 36.32
C GLY A 389 -17.59 -8.13 35.33
N LEU A 390 -17.03 -8.33 34.12
CA LEU A 390 -17.70 -9.13 33.09
C LEU A 390 -17.93 -10.55 33.64
N ASN A 391 -19.16 -11.03 33.56
CA ASN A 391 -19.45 -12.45 33.80
C ASN A 391 -19.04 -13.28 32.56
N ASN A 392 -18.97 -14.62 32.68
CA ASN A 392 -18.55 -15.51 31.58
C ASN A 392 -19.37 -15.34 30.28
N GLU A 393 -20.61 -14.83 30.35
CA GLU A 393 -21.41 -14.52 29.15
C GLU A 393 -21.01 -13.20 28.49
N GLN A 394 -20.68 -12.16 29.28
CA GLN A 394 -20.21 -10.89 28.76
C GLN A 394 -18.79 -10.96 28.18
N GLU A 395 -17.91 -11.82 28.71
CA GLU A 395 -16.61 -12.14 28.08
C GLU A 395 -16.78 -12.84 26.72
N ARG A 396 -17.87 -13.59 26.53
CA ARG A 396 -18.16 -14.34 25.30
C ARG A 396 -18.88 -13.51 24.22
N LEU A 397 -19.58 -12.45 24.63
CA LEU A 397 -20.49 -11.68 23.75
C LEU A 397 -20.07 -10.22 23.55
N GLY A 398 -19.08 -9.70 24.29
CA GLY A 398 -18.52 -8.36 24.06
C GLY A 398 -19.47 -7.20 24.35
N LYS A 399 -19.04 -5.98 23.96
CA LYS A 399 -19.82 -4.73 24.16
C LYS A 399 -20.99 -4.57 23.18
N ASP A 400 -20.95 -5.22 22.01
CA ASP A 400 -21.91 -5.04 20.91
C ASP A 400 -22.68 -6.35 20.63
N ALA A 401 -23.83 -6.53 21.27
CA ALA A 401 -24.63 -7.74 21.15
C ALA A 401 -25.18 -7.95 19.73
N VAL A 402 -25.46 -6.88 18.99
CA VAL A 402 -25.98 -6.93 17.61
C VAL A 402 -24.90 -7.49 16.67
N THR A 403 -23.69 -6.97 16.77
CA THR A 403 -22.54 -7.46 16.01
C THR A 403 -22.25 -8.93 16.30
N ASN A 404 -22.32 -9.34 17.56
CA ASN A 404 -22.10 -10.74 17.92
C ASN A 404 -23.22 -11.66 17.46
N ALA A 405 -24.48 -11.20 17.47
CA ALA A 405 -25.59 -11.94 16.89
C ALA A 405 -25.43 -12.11 15.38
N TYR A 406 -25.03 -11.06 14.67
CA TYR A 406 -24.71 -11.10 13.23
C TYR A 406 -23.60 -12.12 12.94
N LEU A 407 -22.46 -12.01 13.63
CA LEU A 407 -21.32 -12.91 13.45
C LEU A 407 -21.65 -14.38 13.77
N ARG A 408 -22.47 -14.64 14.80
CA ARG A 408 -22.90 -16.00 15.19
C ARG A 408 -24.01 -16.56 14.29
N ALA A 409 -24.66 -15.73 13.49
CA ALA A 409 -25.62 -16.20 12.48
C ALA A 409 -24.93 -16.76 11.23
N GLY A 410 -23.62 -16.56 11.08
CA GLY A 410 -22.82 -17.22 10.06
C GLY A 410 -22.86 -18.75 10.15
N SER A 411 -22.64 -19.42 9.02
CA SER A 411 -22.67 -20.87 8.89
C SER A 411 -21.27 -21.45 8.84
N SER A 412 -21.00 -22.52 9.60
CA SER A 412 -19.78 -23.32 9.40
C SER A 412 -20.08 -24.44 8.43
N SER A 413 -19.34 -24.52 7.32
CA SER A 413 -19.38 -25.66 6.40
C SER A 413 -18.68 -26.88 7.00
N LEU A 414 -17.57 -26.71 7.72
CA LEU A 414 -16.88 -27.82 8.39
C LEU A 414 -17.63 -28.28 9.66
N PRO A 415 -17.76 -29.62 9.88
CA PRO A 415 -18.22 -30.18 11.14
C PRO A 415 -17.39 -29.73 12.34
N SER A 416 -18.04 -29.38 13.45
CA SER A 416 -17.34 -28.97 14.68
C SER A 416 -16.38 -30.03 15.22
N SER A 417 -16.61 -31.32 14.93
CA SER A 417 -15.67 -32.40 15.29
C SER A 417 -14.30 -32.23 14.64
N ILE A 418 -14.25 -31.84 13.36
CA ILE A 418 -12.99 -31.63 12.62
C ILE A 418 -12.23 -30.40 13.16
N ILE A 419 -12.96 -29.34 13.52
CA ILE A 419 -12.39 -28.11 14.08
C ILE A 419 -11.84 -28.33 15.50
N SER A 420 -12.62 -29.05 16.33
CA SER A 420 -12.29 -29.26 17.75
C SER A 420 -11.23 -30.33 17.97
N GLN A 421 -11.24 -31.40 17.20
CA GLN A 421 -10.28 -32.51 17.25
C GLN A 421 -10.00 -33.01 15.83
N PRO A 422 -8.93 -32.53 15.17
CA PRO A 422 -8.56 -33.06 13.86
C PRO A 422 -8.33 -34.58 13.95
N PRO A 423 -8.67 -35.35 12.89
CA PRO A 423 -8.63 -36.80 12.94
C PRO A 423 -7.25 -37.33 13.37
N HIS A 424 -7.22 -38.17 14.40
CA HIS A 424 -5.99 -38.74 14.95
C HIS A 424 -5.23 -39.58 13.89
N GLY A 425 -4.09 -39.06 13.43
CA GLY A 425 -3.16 -39.69 12.48
C GLY A 425 -1.70 -39.50 12.89
N LYS A 426 -0.75 -39.77 11.98
CA LYS A 426 0.63 -39.31 12.17
C LYS A 426 0.64 -37.78 12.10
N PRO A 427 1.37 -37.07 12.99
CA PRO A 427 1.48 -35.61 12.93
C PRO A 427 1.88 -35.17 11.53
N LEU A 428 1.12 -34.23 10.95
CA LEU A 428 1.45 -33.60 9.68
C LEU A 428 2.38 -32.43 9.96
N PRO A 429 3.64 -32.44 9.46
CA PRO A 429 4.54 -31.31 9.67
C PRO A 429 3.98 -30.05 8.99
N GLU A 430 4.18 -28.89 9.60
CA GLU A 430 3.82 -27.60 9.00
C GLU A 430 4.59 -27.39 7.70
N HIS A 431 3.94 -26.83 6.67
CA HIS A 431 4.65 -26.43 5.45
C HIS A 431 5.46 -25.17 5.73
N LEU A 432 6.77 -25.33 5.91
CA LEU A 432 7.71 -24.23 6.15
C LEU A 432 8.49 -23.87 4.88
N SER A 433 9.01 -22.65 4.80
CA SER A 433 9.93 -22.26 3.71
C SER A 433 11.27 -23.00 3.79
N THR A 434 11.66 -23.46 4.98
CA THR A 434 12.89 -24.25 5.22
C THR A 434 12.67 -25.77 5.13
N ASP A 435 11.42 -26.22 5.23
CA ASP A 435 11.03 -27.63 5.17
C ASP A 435 9.67 -27.73 4.43
N PRO A 436 9.68 -27.67 3.08
CA PRO A 436 8.46 -27.58 2.30
C PRO A 436 7.71 -28.91 2.20
N HIS A 437 6.38 -28.86 2.39
CA HIS A 437 5.48 -30.00 2.26
C HIS A 437 4.33 -29.59 1.33
N TYR A 438 4.29 -30.16 0.13
CA TYR A 438 3.26 -29.83 -0.86
C TYR A 438 2.12 -30.86 -0.83
N ASP A 439 0.91 -30.40 -0.57
CA ASP A 439 -0.30 -31.20 -0.57
C ASP A 439 -0.87 -31.34 -1.98
N ILE A 440 -1.51 -32.48 -2.24
CA ILE A 440 -2.06 -32.80 -3.57
C ILE A 440 -3.44 -32.18 -3.80
N ASP A 441 -4.20 -31.92 -2.74
CA ASP A 441 -5.58 -31.41 -2.77
C ASP A 441 -5.91 -30.50 -1.57
N ILE A 442 -7.04 -29.80 -1.65
CA ILE A 442 -7.50 -28.86 -0.62
C ILE A 442 -7.71 -29.58 0.73
N ALA A 443 -8.15 -30.84 0.71
CA ALA A 443 -8.40 -31.60 1.94
C ALA A 443 -7.12 -31.84 2.74
N GLY A 444 -6.00 -32.17 2.07
CA GLY A 444 -4.68 -32.28 2.70
C GLY A 444 -4.22 -30.95 3.30
N GLU A 445 -4.41 -29.86 2.57
CA GLU A 445 -4.06 -28.50 3.02
C GLU A 445 -4.84 -28.11 4.30
N VAL A 446 -6.16 -28.32 4.29
CA VAL A 446 -7.04 -28.06 5.45
C VAL A 446 -6.61 -28.90 6.65
N ALA A 447 -6.31 -30.19 6.46
CA ALA A 447 -5.88 -31.07 7.54
C ALA A 447 -4.55 -30.62 8.16
N ARG A 448 -3.56 -30.27 7.33
CA ARG A 448 -2.23 -29.82 7.78
C ARG A 448 -2.31 -28.51 8.56
N VAL A 449 -3.07 -27.54 8.07
CA VAL A 449 -3.21 -26.24 8.76
C VAL A 449 -4.02 -26.40 10.04
N GLN A 450 -5.10 -27.19 10.03
CA GLN A 450 -5.88 -27.44 11.25
C GLN A 450 -5.06 -28.17 12.33
N GLU A 451 -4.12 -29.04 11.95
CA GLU A 451 -3.14 -29.64 12.87
C GLU A 451 -2.21 -28.59 13.49
N SER A 452 -1.70 -27.64 12.68
CA SER A 452 -0.75 -26.60 13.15
C SER A 452 -1.33 -25.64 14.20
N VAL A 453 -2.65 -25.45 14.20
CA VAL A 453 -3.37 -24.58 15.17
C VAL A 453 -4.08 -25.36 16.26
N SER A 454 -3.91 -26.69 16.30
CA SER A 454 -4.48 -27.57 17.32
C SER A 454 -3.53 -27.74 18.51
N PRO A 455 -4.06 -28.10 19.70
CA PRO A 455 -3.22 -28.35 20.87
C PRO A 455 -2.32 -29.56 20.64
N GLY A 456 -1.04 -29.44 21.01
CA GLY A 456 -0.06 -30.52 20.96
C GLY A 456 0.30 -31.07 22.34
N ASP A 457 1.25 -32.01 22.40
CA ASP A 457 1.66 -32.67 23.66
C ASP A 457 2.16 -31.68 24.73
N ASN A 458 2.73 -30.53 24.33
CA ASN A 458 3.38 -29.57 25.21
C ASN A 458 2.89 -28.11 25.03
N ILE A 459 1.89 -27.87 24.17
CA ILE A 459 1.36 -26.53 23.92
C ILE A 459 -0.17 -26.55 23.91
N THR A 460 -0.77 -25.53 24.49
CA THR A 460 -2.21 -25.28 24.44
C THR A 460 -2.63 -24.81 23.04
N ARG A 461 -3.93 -24.86 22.74
CA ARG A 461 -4.49 -24.35 21.48
C ARG A 461 -4.22 -22.84 21.31
N LEU A 462 -4.26 -22.08 22.41
CA LEU A 462 -3.95 -20.66 22.39
C LEU A 462 -2.49 -20.41 22.02
N GLU A 463 -1.55 -21.15 22.60
CA GLU A 463 -0.13 -21.05 22.27
C GLU A 463 0.14 -21.44 20.80
N ALA A 464 -0.49 -22.51 20.31
CA ALA A 464 -0.40 -22.90 18.90
C ALA A 464 -0.94 -21.79 17.97
N THR A 465 -2.12 -21.24 18.29
CA THR A 465 -2.73 -20.13 17.53
C THR A 465 -1.85 -18.87 17.57
N ALA A 466 -1.31 -18.50 18.73
CA ALA A 466 -0.45 -17.33 18.87
C ALA A 466 0.87 -17.52 18.09
N ALA A 467 1.47 -18.71 18.11
CA ALA A 467 2.65 -19.02 17.29
C ALA A 467 2.34 -18.93 15.79
N HIS A 468 1.18 -19.43 15.36
CA HIS A 468 0.73 -19.38 13.97
C HIS A 468 0.52 -17.94 13.48
N LEU A 469 -0.09 -17.10 14.32
CA LEU A 469 -0.36 -15.70 13.97
C LEU A 469 0.88 -14.80 13.98
N ASN A 470 1.98 -15.25 14.60
CA ASN A 470 3.21 -14.48 14.79
C ASN A 470 4.40 -15.12 14.04
N HIS A 471 4.12 -15.75 12.90
CA HIS A 471 5.05 -16.65 12.24
C HIS A 471 6.34 -15.98 11.72
N THR A 472 6.26 -14.74 11.21
CA THR A 472 7.36 -14.10 10.48
C THR A 472 8.13 -13.09 11.33
N LYS A 473 7.53 -11.94 11.66
CA LYS A 473 8.21 -10.79 12.29
C LYS A 473 8.06 -10.74 13.81
N ASN A 474 6.96 -11.26 14.36
CA ASN A 474 6.55 -11.00 15.74
C ASN A 474 6.49 -12.25 16.63
N LYS A 475 7.38 -13.21 16.43
CA LYS A 475 7.38 -14.56 17.07
C LYS A 475 7.13 -14.56 18.59
N ASP A 476 7.58 -13.52 19.30
CA ASP A 476 7.46 -13.40 20.75
C ASP A 476 6.28 -12.51 21.22
N PHE A 477 5.35 -12.15 20.32
CA PHE A 477 4.23 -11.27 20.68
C PHE A 477 3.14 -12.06 21.44
N PRO A 478 2.92 -11.76 22.74
CA PRO A 478 2.13 -12.62 23.61
C PRO A 478 0.63 -12.50 23.37
N ALA A 479 -0.09 -13.61 23.55
CA ALA A 479 -1.55 -13.60 23.66
C ALA A 479 -2.00 -12.83 24.91
N SER A 480 -3.15 -12.15 24.83
CA SER A 480 -3.76 -11.47 25.98
C SER A 480 -5.12 -12.03 26.42
N ILE A 481 -5.67 -13.00 25.68
CA ILE A 481 -6.83 -13.78 26.15
C ILE A 481 -6.38 -14.93 27.08
N PRO A 482 -7.21 -15.37 28.03
CA PRO A 482 -6.88 -16.48 28.92
C PRO A 482 -6.95 -17.84 28.21
N GLU A 483 -7.96 -18.05 27.37
CA GLU A 483 -8.16 -19.25 26.56
C GLU A 483 -9.03 -18.94 25.34
N ILE A 484 -9.01 -19.82 24.34
CA ILE A 484 -9.91 -19.74 23.18
C ILE A 484 -11.26 -20.37 23.57
N PRO A 485 -12.38 -19.64 23.51
CA PRO A 485 -13.70 -20.20 23.84
C PRO A 485 -14.07 -21.37 22.92
N ALA A 486 -14.74 -22.38 23.49
CA ALA A 486 -15.24 -23.52 22.72
C ALA A 486 -16.24 -23.08 21.64
N GLY A 487 -16.06 -23.57 20.41
CA GLY A 487 -16.82 -23.16 19.22
C GLY A 487 -16.31 -21.88 18.53
N ASP A 488 -15.30 -21.23 19.10
CA ASP A 488 -14.65 -20.04 18.57
C ASP A 488 -13.17 -20.35 18.23
N GLU A 489 -12.84 -21.62 17.98
CA GLU A 489 -11.50 -22.08 17.60
C GLU A 489 -11.00 -21.39 16.33
N PHE A 490 -9.70 -21.07 16.27
CA PHE A 490 -9.10 -20.47 15.09
C PHE A 490 -9.11 -21.48 13.93
N THR A 491 -9.83 -21.16 12.86
CA THR A 491 -10.04 -22.02 11.68
C THR A 491 -9.74 -21.20 10.42
N PRO A 492 -8.46 -21.06 10.05
CA PRO A 492 -8.02 -20.16 8.99
C PRO A 492 -8.40 -20.61 7.59
N TYR A 493 -8.50 -21.92 7.37
CA TYR A 493 -8.90 -22.51 6.09
C TYR A 493 -10.38 -22.88 6.14
N ILE A 494 -11.17 -22.27 5.28
CA ILE A 494 -12.63 -22.39 5.23
C ILE A 494 -13.01 -23.03 3.89
N PRO A 495 -13.02 -24.38 3.79
CA PRO A 495 -13.50 -25.05 2.60
C PRO A 495 -15.01 -24.90 2.49
N HIS A 496 -15.52 -24.66 1.29
CA HIS A 496 -16.95 -24.56 1.02
C HIS A 496 -17.50 -25.90 0.52
N ALA A 497 -18.70 -26.25 0.96
CA ALA A 497 -19.37 -27.45 0.47
C ALA A 497 -19.63 -27.32 -1.04
N VAL A 498 -19.82 -28.46 -1.70
CA VAL A 498 -20.09 -28.45 -3.14
C VAL A 498 -21.38 -27.69 -3.41
N HIS A 499 -21.28 -26.66 -4.25
CA HIS A 499 -22.39 -25.81 -4.63
C HIS A 499 -22.36 -25.54 -6.15
N GLU A 500 -23.52 -25.20 -6.72
CA GLU A 500 -23.61 -24.82 -8.14
C GLU A 500 -22.87 -23.50 -8.40
N PRO A 501 -22.43 -23.25 -9.66
CA PRO A 501 -21.95 -21.94 -10.06
C PRO A 501 -22.98 -20.85 -9.81
N PHE A 502 -22.54 -19.75 -9.20
CA PHE A 502 -23.37 -18.59 -8.91
C PHE A 502 -22.89 -17.34 -9.66
N PRO A 503 -23.73 -16.28 -9.77
CA PRO A 503 -23.36 -15.03 -10.42
C PRO A 503 -22.14 -14.37 -9.77
N ILE A 504 -21.17 -13.95 -10.60
CA ILE A 504 -19.98 -13.19 -10.20
C ILE A 504 -19.73 -12.08 -11.21
N ALA A 505 -19.46 -10.86 -10.75
CA ALA A 505 -19.09 -9.73 -11.59
C ALA A 505 -17.71 -9.18 -11.21
N MET A 506 -16.88 -8.87 -12.20
CA MET A 506 -15.63 -8.14 -12.00
C MET A 506 -15.96 -6.65 -11.76
N VAL A 507 -15.55 -6.12 -10.60
CA VAL A 507 -15.81 -4.73 -10.19
C VAL A 507 -14.48 -4.05 -9.86
N ASN A 508 -13.75 -3.75 -10.92
CA ASN A 508 -12.37 -3.26 -10.87
C ASN A 508 -12.28 -1.77 -11.16
N ARG A 509 -11.05 -1.26 -11.19
CA ARG A 509 -10.71 0.05 -11.72
C ARG A 509 -9.29 0.09 -12.33
N PRO A 510 -9.01 0.98 -13.30
CA PRO A 510 -7.67 1.23 -13.81
C PRO A 510 -6.84 2.09 -12.83
N PRO A 511 -5.52 2.19 -13.02
CA PRO A 511 -4.70 3.13 -12.29
C PRO A 511 -4.83 4.53 -12.89
N TYR A 512 -4.80 5.53 -12.02
CA TYR A 512 -4.95 6.94 -12.37
C TYR A 512 -3.87 7.79 -11.69
N GLY A 513 -2.89 8.21 -12.50
CA GLY A 513 -1.68 8.86 -12.02
C GLY A 513 -1.78 10.37 -11.76
N THR A 514 -2.89 11.02 -12.14
CA THR A 514 -3.04 12.47 -11.94
C THR A 514 -3.35 12.78 -10.48
N PRO A 515 -2.68 13.75 -9.84
CA PRO A 515 -2.84 14.06 -8.41
C PRO A 515 -4.11 14.86 -8.13
N ASN A 516 -5.27 14.26 -8.35
CA ASN A 516 -6.59 14.79 -7.99
C ASN A 516 -7.58 13.66 -7.68
N ASN A 517 -8.68 13.99 -7.01
CA ASN A 517 -9.72 13.03 -6.62
C ASN A 517 -10.86 12.94 -7.66
N ASN A 518 -10.57 13.13 -8.94
CA ASN A 518 -11.62 13.18 -9.97
C ASN A 518 -12.00 11.80 -10.53
N ASP A 519 -11.12 10.80 -10.43
CA ASP A 519 -11.37 9.45 -10.96
C ASP A 519 -12.15 8.58 -9.97
N VAL A 520 -13.41 8.98 -9.72
CA VAL A 520 -14.30 8.32 -8.75
C VAL A 520 -15.35 7.43 -9.38
N TYR A 521 -15.72 7.70 -10.63
CA TYR A 521 -16.81 7.01 -11.30
C TYR A 521 -16.28 5.76 -12.01
N THR A 522 -16.08 4.70 -11.23
CA THR A 522 -15.52 3.42 -11.66
C THR A 522 -16.44 2.26 -11.24
N PRO A 523 -16.40 1.10 -11.92
CA PRO A 523 -17.22 -0.05 -11.55
C PRO A 523 -16.99 -0.52 -10.11
N GLN A 524 -15.75 -0.51 -9.64
CA GLN A 524 -15.40 -0.77 -8.25
C GLN A 524 -16.18 0.14 -7.28
N ASN A 525 -16.01 1.45 -7.44
CA ASN A 525 -16.56 2.42 -6.50
C ASN A 525 -18.10 2.38 -6.54
N GLU A 526 -18.70 2.29 -7.73
CA GLU A 526 -20.15 2.17 -7.85
C GLU A 526 -20.69 0.87 -7.25
N ALA A 527 -19.96 -0.25 -7.32
CA ALA A 527 -20.41 -1.49 -6.67
C ALA A 527 -20.51 -1.34 -5.14
N TRP A 528 -19.51 -0.70 -4.50
CA TRP A 528 -19.54 -0.42 -3.07
C TRP A 528 -20.64 0.59 -2.69
N LEU A 529 -20.74 1.69 -3.42
CA LEU A 529 -21.77 2.72 -3.18
C LEU A 529 -23.18 2.17 -3.39
N ALA A 530 -23.40 1.40 -4.46
CA ALA A 530 -24.69 0.79 -4.75
C ALA A 530 -25.03 -0.32 -3.75
N GLY A 531 -24.03 -1.06 -3.24
CA GLY A 531 -24.21 -2.00 -2.14
C GLY A 531 -24.84 -1.34 -0.91
N LEU A 532 -24.24 -0.25 -0.44
CA LEU A 532 -24.79 0.56 0.66
C LEU A 532 -26.15 1.20 0.29
N ARG A 533 -26.32 1.69 -0.93
CA ARG A 533 -27.56 2.33 -1.41
C ARG A 533 -28.76 1.38 -1.42
N TYR A 534 -28.55 0.13 -1.83
CA TYR A 534 -29.64 -0.83 -2.03
C TYR A 534 -29.84 -1.83 -0.90
N ALA A 535 -28.88 -1.97 0.01
CA ALA A 535 -28.99 -2.78 1.22
C ALA A 535 -30.30 -2.53 1.97
N LYS A 536 -30.90 -3.61 2.48
CA LYS A 536 -32.17 -3.60 3.20
C LYS A 536 -32.06 -4.03 4.66
N LYS A 537 -31.00 -4.77 5.01
CA LYS A 537 -30.81 -5.36 6.33
C LYS A 537 -29.49 -4.89 6.92
N ASN A 538 -28.38 -5.22 6.27
CA ASN A 538 -27.06 -4.91 6.81
C ASN A 538 -25.96 -4.83 5.74
N VAL A 539 -24.89 -4.13 6.10
CA VAL A 539 -23.64 -4.11 5.34
C VAL A 539 -22.48 -4.30 6.30
N TYR A 540 -21.69 -5.34 6.10
CA TYR A 540 -20.41 -5.54 6.77
C TYR A 540 -19.28 -5.00 5.89
N ILE A 541 -18.33 -4.29 6.49
CA ILE A 541 -17.15 -3.72 5.85
C ILE A 541 -15.93 -4.06 6.71
N GLN A 542 -14.95 -4.75 6.13
CA GLN A 542 -13.62 -4.87 6.73
C GLN A 542 -12.57 -4.32 5.78
N SER A 543 -11.74 -3.41 6.29
CA SER A 543 -10.66 -2.76 5.56
C SER A 543 -9.57 -2.31 6.53
N PRO A 544 -8.28 -2.25 6.15
CA PRO A 544 -7.27 -1.60 6.99
C PRO A 544 -7.58 -0.11 7.23
N THR A 545 -8.19 0.55 6.25
CA THR A 545 -8.43 1.99 6.19
C THR A 545 -9.84 2.29 5.70
N LEU A 546 -10.45 3.34 6.23
CA LEU A 546 -11.76 3.85 5.81
C LEU A 546 -11.74 5.37 5.91
N ASN A 547 -11.40 6.06 4.81
CA ASN A 547 -11.35 7.53 4.78
C ASN A 547 -11.75 8.16 3.43
N ALA A 548 -12.15 7.36 2.43
CA ALA A 548 -12.64 7.90 1.16
C ALA A 548 -14.01 8.57 1.34
N GLU A 549 -14.10 9.88 1.03
CA GLU A 549 -15.31 10.68 1.23
C GLU A 549 -16.62 10.07 0.65
N PRO A 550 -16.65 9.51 -0.58
CA PRO A 550 -17.90 9.02 -1.17
C PRO A 550 -18.56 7.89 -0.38
N ILE A 551 -17.78 6.93 0.15
CA ILE A 551 -18.35 5.82 0.92
C ILE A 551 -18.86 6.26 2.29
N LEU A 552 -18.20 7.25 2.93
CA LEU A 552 -18.65 7.78 4.22
C LEU A 552 -20.06 8.36 4.13
N LYS A 553 -20.36 9.08 3.04
CA LYS A 553 -21.70 9.62 2.76
C LYS A 553 -22.74 8.51 2.64
N GLU A 554 -22.42 7.41 1.96
CA GLU A 554 -23.37 6.30 1.80
C GLU A 554 -23.51 5.43 3.05
N ILE A 555 -22.49 5.34 3.90
CA ILE A 555 -22.60 4.75 5.24
C ILE A 555 -23.60 5.54 6.08
N LEU A 556 -23.46 6.87 6.12
CA LEU A 556 -24.41 7.73 6.85
C LEU A 556 -25.84 7.53 6.32
N ASN A 557 -26.02 7.54 5.00
CA ASN A 557 -27.33 7.32 4.38
C ASN A 557 -27.90 5.94 4.71
N ALA A 558 -27.10 4.88 4.76
CA ALA A 558 -27.55 3.53 5.08
C ALA A 558 -28.04 3.44 6.53
N CYS A 559 -27.25 3.97 7.48
CA CYS A 559 -27.63 4.00 8.89
C CYS A 559 -28.92 4.80 9.13
N GLU A 560 -29.08 5.98 8.51
CA GLU A 560 -30.31 6.78 8.62
C GLU A 560 -31.55 6.09 8.02
N ARG A 561 -31.36 5.11 7.13
CA ARG A 561 -32.44 4.26 6.61
C ARG A 561 -32.76 3.05 7.49
N GLY A 562 -32.01 2.85 8.59
CA GLY A 562 -32.17 1.70 9.48
C GLY A 562 -31.43 0.44 9.03
N VAL A 563 -30.38 0.57 8.20
CA VAL A 563 -29.52 -0.55 7.78
C VAL A 563 -28.33 -0.63 8.72
N ASP A 564 -28.10 -1.79 9.33
CA ASP A 564 -26.95 -2.00 10.23
C ASP A 564 -25.64 -2.03 9.43
N VAL A 565 -24.73 -1.10 9.71
CA VAL A 565 -23.40 -1.03 9.08
C VAL A 565 -22.33 -1.45 10.08
N PHE A 566 -21.72 -2.62 9.86
CA PHE A 566 -20.62 -3.16 10.65
C PHE A 566 -19.27 -2.77 10.02
N ALA A 567 -18.54 -1.84 10.61
CA ALA A 567 -17.24 -1.38 10.10
C ALA A 567 -16.09 -1.89 10.99
N PHE A 568 -15.28 -2.82 10.48
CA PHE A 568 -14.14 -3.42 11.18
C PHE A 568 -12.84 -2.86 10.58
N ILE A 569 -12.22 -1.92 11.28
CA ILE A 569 -11.15 -1.06 10.74
C ILE A 569 -9.89 -1.15 11.63
N CYS A 570 -8.69 -0.89 11.12
CA CYS A 570 -7.49 -0.87 11.96
C CYS A 570 -7.28 0.48 12.66
N ILE A 571 -6.80 0.48 13.90
CA ILE A 571 -6.43 1.73 14.58
C ILE A 571 -5.00 2.14 14.24
N GLY A 572 -4.78 3.41 13.95
CA GLY A 572 -3.46 3.97 13.61
C GLY A 572 -2.80 3.41 12.35
N TYR A 573 -3.59 2.84 11.42
CA TYR A 573 -3.08 2.31 10.14
C TYR A 573 -2.77 3.43 9.15
N ASN A 574 -3.63 4.46 9.10
CA ASN A 574 -3.33 5.70 8.40
C ASN A 574 -2.10 6.35 9.02
N ASP A 575 -1.14 6.74 8.19
CA ASP A 575 -0.05 7.60 8.63
C ASP A 575 -0.52 9.05 8.77
N ALA A 576 0.34 9.90 9.32
CA ALA A 576 0.01 11.30 9.54
C ALA A 576 -0.30 12.05 8.21
N GLY A 577 0.26 11.60 7.08
CA GLY A 577 0.04 12.10 5.73
C GLY A 577 -1.42 12.11 5.28
N GLU A 578 -2.26 11.29 5.89
CA GLU A 578 -3.72 11.31 5.67
C GLU A 578 -4.39 12.59 6.22
N LEU A 579 -3.67 13.39 7.01
CA LEU A 579 -4.09 14.72 7.47
C LEU A 579 -3.86 15.82 6.43
N LEU A 580 -3.22 15.50 5.30
CA LEU A 580 -3.12 16.43 4.19
C LEU A 580 -4.50 16.71 3.56
N PRO A 581 -4.71 17.91 2.97
CA PRO A 581 -5.90 18.17 2.18
C PRO A 581 -6.15 17.05 1.16
N MET A 582 -7.41 16.67 0.97
CA MET A 582 -7.87 15.66 0.01
C MET A 582 -7.56 14.18 0.37
N GLN A 583 -6.89 13.89 1.49
CA GLN A 583 -6.57 12.51 1.88
C GLN A 583 -7.59 11.86 2.83
N GLY A 584 -8.55 12.62 3.37
CA GLY A 584 -9.70 12.08 4.10
C GLY A 584 -9.53 11.92 5.62
N GLY A 585 -8.31 12.00 6.16
CA GLY A 585 -8.04 11.88 7.60
C GLY A 585 -7.80 10.44 8.06
N THR A 586 -7.62 10.24 9.38
CA THR A 586 -7.32 8.92 9.94
C THR A 586 -8.60 8.16 10.34
N ASN A 587 -8.50 6.83 10.45
CA ASN A 587 -9.61 5.97 10.88
C ASN A 587 -10.26 6.40 12.21
N GLU A 588 -9.47 6.93 13.16
CA GLU A 588 -9.98 7.45 14.43
C GLU A 588 -10.86 8.69 14.23
N MET A 589 -10.39 9.62 13.39
CA MET A 589 -11.14 10.82 13.04
C MET A 589 -12.43 10.47 12.30
N ILE A 590 -12.38 9.50 11.39
CA ILE A 590 -13.56 9.05 10.64
C ILE A 590 -14.56 8.38 11.56
N SER A 591 -14.13 7.47 12.44
CA SER A 591 -14.99 6.86 13.46
C SER A 591 -15.72 7.96 14.25
N HIS A 592 -14.99 8.92 14.80
CA HIS A 592 -15.58 10.04 15.53
C HIS A 592 -16.57 10.85 14.68
N ALA A 593 -16.17 11.24 13.46
CA ALA A 593 -16.98 12.06 12.58
C ALA A 593 -18.31 11.38 12.21
N LEU A 594 -18.30 10.07 11.94
CA LEU A 594 -19.53 9.31 11.67
C LEU A 594 -20.47 9.32 12.89
N HIS A 595 -19.94 9.10 14.09
CA HIS A 595 -20.75 9.13 15.34
C HIS A 595 -21.34 10.51 15.62
N GLN A 596 -20.62 11.59 15.30
CA GLN A 596 -21.12 12.96 15.47
C GLN A 596 -22.11 13.39 14.38
N SER A 597 -22.13 12.73 13.23
CA SER A 597 -22.93 13.13 12.07
C SER A 597 -24.30 12.46 12.01
N LEU A 598 -24.46 11.30 12.64
CA LEU A 598 -25.71 10.54 12.64
C LEU A 598 -26.74 11.10 13.61
N SER A 599 -28.02 10.97 13.24
CA SER A 599 -29.13 11.14 14.16
C SER A 599 -29.08 10.08 15.27
N PRO A 600 -29.74 10.29 16.43
CA PRO A 600 -29.81 9.28 17.48
C PRO A 600 -30.42 7.94 17.03
N GLU A 601 -31.26 7.94 15.98
CA GLU A 601 -31.81 6.71 15.40
C GLU A 601 -30.78 6.05 14.48
N GLY A 602 -30.17 6.81 13.56
CA GLY A 602 -29.13 6.30 12.67
C GLY A 602 -27.93 5.74 13.43
N LEU A 603 -27.54 6.36 14.56
CA LEU A 603 -26.42 5.92 15.38
C LEU A 603 -26.59 4.49 15.94
N LYS A 604 -27.83 4.03 16.17
CA LYS A 604 -28.11 2.65 16.62
C LYS A 604 -27.66 1.60 15.60
N HIS A 605 -27.58 2.00 14.34
CA HIS A 605 -27.24 1.15 13.20
C HIS A 605 -25.77 1.29 12.78
N LEU A 606 -24.96 2.09 13.48
CA LEU A 606 -23.51 2.17 13.23
C LEU A 606 -22.73 1.29 14.21
N HIS A 607 -22.11 0.24 13.66
CA HIS A 607 -21.34 -0.73 14.41
C HIS A 607 -19.84 -0.63 14.08
N TYR A 608 -19.19 0.44 14.53
CA TYR A 608 -17.77 0.68 14.28
C TYR A 608 -16.87 -0.04 15.31
N HIS A 609 -15.86 -0.74 14.81
CA HIS A 609 -14.94 -1.55 15.61
C HIS A 609 -13.50 -1.38 15.14
N PHE A 610 -12.56 -1.26 16.07
CA PHE A 610 -11.14 -1.42 15.76
C PHE A 610 -10.69 -2.88 15.84
N TYR A 611 -9.90 -3.32 14.87
CA TYR A 611 -9.42 -4.69 14.75
C TYR A 611 -8.74 -5.20 16.02
N VAL A 612 -9.15 -6.40 16.44
CA VAL A 612 -8.55 -7.15 17.55
C VAL A 612 -8.21 -8.56 17.06
N GLY A 613 -6.93 -8.95 17.18
CA GLY A 613 -6.45 -10.27 16.79
C GLY A 613 -7.13 -11.42 17.55
N ALA A 614 -7.09 -12.63 16.99
CA ALA A 614 -7.81 -13.80 17.53
C ALA A 614 -7.41 -14.17 18.97
N ASP A 615 -6.17 -13.85 19.35
CA ASP A 615 -5.54 -14.10 20.65
C ASP A 615 -5.45 -12.83 21.53
N GLN A 616 -6.11 -11.74 21.14
CA GLN A 616 -6.00 -10.44 21.79
C GLN A 616 -7.32 -9.95 22.41
N THR A 617 -7.20 -9.11 23.44
CA THR A 617 -8.32 -8.46 24.14
C THR A 617 -8.45 -6.96 23.84
N ARG A 618 -7.52 -6.40 23.05
CA ARG A 618 -7.41 -4.97 22.77
C ARG A 618 -6.98 -4.75 21.32
N PRO A 619 -7.37 -3.62 20.69
CA PRO A 619 -6.86 -3.26 19.39
C PRO A 619 -5.34 -3.15 19.39
N ILE A 620 -4.73 -3.64 18.31
CA ILE A 620 -3.29 -3.54 18.10
C ILE A 620 -3.04 -2.29 17.27
N LEU A 621 -2.25 -1.35 17.81
CA LEU A 621 -1.89 -0.15 17.07
C LEU A 621 -1.00 -0.52 15.88
N ALA A 622 -1.42 -0.21 14.65
CA ALA A 622 -0.69 -0.59 13.45
C ALA A 622 0.74 -0.03 13.42
N LYS A 623 0.94 1.20 13.92
CA LYS A 623 2.26 1.84 14.08
C LYS A 623 3.23 1.04 14.95
N ALA A 624 2.75 0.17 15.83
CA ALA A 624 3.61 -0.71 16.64
C ALA A 624 4.27 -1.82 15.80
N LYS A 625 3.91 -1.96 14.51
CA LYS A 625 4.42 -2.96 13.56
C LYS A 625 4.34 -4.41 14.07
N LYS A 626 3.32 -4.67 14.92
CA LYS A 626 3.03 -6.02 15.43
C LYS A 626 2.13 -6.76 14.44
N ARG A 627 0.82 -6.65 14.59
CA ARG A 627 -0.17 -7.26 13.69
C ARG A 627 -1.29 -6.28 13.41
N SER A 628 -1.74 -6.23 12.16
CA SER A 628 -2.95 -5.52 11.75
C SER A 628 -3.89 -6.47 11.01
N CYS A 629 -5.04 -5.96 10.58
CA CYS A 629 -5.86 -6.62 9.58
C CYS A 629 -5.78 -5.86 8.27
N HIS A 630 -5.57 -6.60 7.20
CA HIS A 630 -5.41 -6.08 5.87
C HIS A 630 -6.37 -6.78 4.89
N VAL A 631 -7.42 -7.42 5.39
CA VAL A 631 -8.58 -7.91 4.61
C VAL A 631 -9.33 -6.73 3.96
N LYS A 632 -9.87 -6.94 2.74
CA LYS A 632 -10.75 -6.00 2.04
C LYS A 632 -12.01 -6.74 1.61
N LEU A 633 -13.08 -6.52 2.36
CA LEU A 633 -14.32 -7.28 2.22
C LEU A 633 -15.53 -6.41 2.52
N MET A 634 -16.54 -6.51 1.68
CA MET A 634 -17.88 -6.00 1.95
C MET A 634 -18.90 -7.14 1.81
N ILE A 635 -19.83 -7.29 2.75
CA ILE A 635 -20.95 -8.24 2.67
C ILE A 635 -22.25 -7.46 2.80
N ILE A 636 -23.16 -7.63 1.85
CA ILE A 636 -24.42 -6.89 1.76
C ILE A 636 -25.57 -7.88 1.91
N ASP A 637 -26.44 -7.62 2.89
CA ASP A 637 -27.63 -8.41 3.21
C ASP A 637 -27.36 -9.93 3.35
N GLU A 638 -26.15 -10.29 3.80
CA GLU A 638 -25.67 -11.69 3.95
C GLU A 638 -25.72 -12.52 2.65
N GLU A 639 -25.91 -11.87 1.49
CA GLU A 639 -26.15 -12.54 0.21
C GLU A 639 -25.13 -12.16 -0.86
N ILE A 640 -24.65 -10.92 -0.84
CA ILE A 640 -23.69 -10.40 -1.83
C ILE A 640 -22.38 -10.10 -1.14
N GLY A 641 -21.30 -10.66 -1.66
CA GLY A 641 -19.95 -10.42 -1.20
C GLY A 641 -19.15 -9.64 -2.23
N ILE A 642 -18.44 -8.59 -1.82
CA ILE A 642 -17.40 -7.95 -2.63
C ILE A 642 -16.06 -8.22 -1.94
N GLN A 643 -15.25 -9.06 -2.56
CA GLN A 643 -13.92 -9.43 -2.07
C GLN A 643 -12.88 -9.10 -3.13
N GLY A 644 -11.73 -8.61 -2.69
CA GLY A 644 -10.62 -8.26 -3.57
C GLY A 644 -9.51 -7.63 -2.78
N ASN A 645 -8.88 -6.63 -3.37
CA ASN A 645 -7.72 -6.00 -2.76
C ASN A 645 -7.80 -4.48 -2.56
N GLY A 646 -8.89 -3.82 -3.00
CA GLY A 646 -9.07 -2.38 -2.87
C GLY A 646 -9.44 -1.95 -1.44
N ASN A 647 -8.67 -1.02 -0.87
CA ASN A 647 -8.97 -0.43 0.45
C ASN A 647 -10.15 0.55 0.36
N GLN A 648 -10.69 0.94 1.52
CA GLN A 648 -11.68 2.01 1.62
C GLN A 648 -11.02 3.39 1.88
N ASP A 649 -9.81 3.59 1.37
CA ASP A 649 -9.05 4.83 1.46
C ASP A 649 -8.98 5.63 0.15
N SER A 650 -8.53 6.88 0.26
CA SER A 650 -8.36 7.78 -0.87
C SER A 650 -7.50 7.17 -1.99
N GLN A 651 -6.40 6.49 -1.67
CA GLN A 651 -5.51 5.93 -2.69
C GLN A 651 -6.20 4.86 -3.55
N SER A 652 -6.89 3.88 -2.94
CA SER A 652 -7.66 2.86 -3.66
C SER A 652 -8.91 3.42 -4.36
N TRP A 653 -9.48 4.52 -3.85
CA TRP A 653 -10.67 5.16 -4.42
C TRP A 653 -10.40 6.15 -5.54
N TYR A 654 -9.19 6.73 -5.64
CA TYR A 654 -8.84 7.70 -6.70
C TYR A 654 -7.69 7.30 -7.61
N HIS A 655 -6.76 6.42 -7.22
CA HIS A 655 -5.46 6.31 -7.95
C HIS A 655 -5.00 4.89 -8.32
N SER A 656 -5.20 3.89 -7.46
CA SER A 656 -4.65 2.56 -7.67
C SER A 656 -5.45 1.73 -8.69
N GLN A 657 -4.76 0.88 -9.47
CA GLN A 657 -5.43 -0.21 -10.17
C GLN A 657 -5.77 -1.30 -9.17
N GLU A 658 -7.02 -1.72 -9.13
CA GLU A 658 -7.51 -2.69 -8.15
C GLU A 658 -8.31 -3.80 -8.84
N ILE A 659 -8.26 -5.01 -8.28
CA ILE A 659 -9.11 -6.13 -8.70
C ILE A 659 -10.06 -6.51 -7.56
N ASN A 660 -11.34 -6.65 -7.88
CA ASN A 660 -12.36 -7.16 -6.96
C ASN A 660 -13.42 -7.96 -7.73
N VAL A 661 -14.02 -8.93 -7.04
CA VAL A 661 -15.20 -9.64 -7.51
C VAL A 661 -16.38 -9.36 -6.60
N MET A 662 -17.53 -9.08 -7.21
CA MET A 662 -18.83 -9.09 -6.57
C MET A 662 -19.49 -10.43 -6.86
N LEU A 663 -19.82 -11.21 -5.83
CA LEU A 663 -20.48 -12.51 -5.95
C LEU A 663 -21.79 -12.57 -5.20
N GLN A 664 -22.69 -13.44 -5.63
CA GLN A 664 -23.95 -13.72 -4.94
C GLN A 664 -23.99 -15.14 -4.40
N SER A 665 -23.82 -15.32 -3.10
CA SER A 665 -24.00 -16.62 -2.43
C SER A 665 -24.18 -16.45 -0.93
N LYS A 666 -25.39 -16.78 -0.44
CA LYS A 666 -25.68 -16.81 1.00
C LYS A 666 -24.82 -17.81 1.76
N GLU A 667 -24.49 -18.92 1.12
CA GLU A 667 -23.66 -19.96 1.73
C GLU A 667 -22.22 -19.47 1.90
N VAL A 668 -21.61 -18.91 0.85
CA VAL A 668 -20.24 -18.39 0.92
C VAL A 668 -20.17 -17.19 1.86
N CYS A 669 -21.10 -16.24 1.77
CA CYS A 669 -21.16 -15.10 2.70
C CYS A 669 -21.39 -15.55 4.15
N GLY A 670 -22.27 -16.52 4.39
CA GLY A 670 -22.48 -17.10 5.73
C GLY A 670 -21.21 -17.74 6.30
N ASN A 671 -20.44 -18.45 5.47
CA ASN A 671 -19.16 -19.04 5.86
C ASN A 671 -18.08 -17.98 6.12
N TRP A 672 -18.08 -16.86 5.37
CA TRP A 672 -17.20 -15.74 5.66
C TRP A 672 -17.54 -15.08 6.99
N ILE A 673 -18.83 -14.83 7.28
CA ILE A 673 -19.28 -14.24 8.55
C ILE A 673 -18.81 -15.08 9.75
N ASP A 674 -18.97 -16.41 9.67
CA ASP A 674 -18.48 -17.32 10.71
C ASP A 674 -16.95 -17.42 10.76
N GLY A 675 -16.27 -17.37 9.61
CA GLY A 675 -14.81 -17.27 9.53
C GLY A 675 -14.27 -16.02 10.23
N LEU A 676 -14.86 -14.86 9.95
CA LEU A 676 -14.52 -13.58 10.59
C LEU A 676 -14.73 -13.65 12.11
N ARG A 677 -15.75 -14.35 12.59
CA ARG A 677 -15.96 -14.58 14.03
C ARG A 677 -14.85 -15.43 14.67
N ARG A 678 -14.35 -16.44 13.96
CA ARG A 678 -13.33 -17.38 14.46
C ARG A 678 -11.90 -16.85 14.34
N CYS A 679 -11.62 -16.09 13.28
CA CYS A 679 -10.26 -15.64 12.96
C CYS A 679 -9.85 -14.31 13.61
N GLN A 680 -10.74 -13.65 14.34
CA GLN A 680 -10.45 -12.41 15.06
C GLN A 680 -11.39 -12.25 16.27
N ARG A 681 -11.10 -11.29 17.14
CA ARG A 681 -11.93 -10.94 18.32
C ARG A 681 -12.49 -9.53 18.26
N THR A 682 -12.44 -8.91 17.07
CA THR A 682 -12.93 -7.56 16.81
C THR A 682 -14.38 -7.34 17.25
N GLY A 683 -15.29 -8.27 16.98
CA GLY A 683 -16.70 -8.16 17.42
C GLY A 683 -16.88 -8.21 18.94
N ILE A 684 -15.93 -8.77 19.69
CA ILE A 684 -16.02 -8.90 21.14
C ILE A 684 -15.40 -7.68 21.83
N TYR A 685 -14.18 -7.32 21.41
CA TYR A 685 -13.36 -6.32 22.12
C TYR A 685 -13.14 -5.02 21.34
N GLY A 686 -13.46 -4.96 20.05
CA GLY A 686 -13.11 -3.86 19.16
C GLY A 686 -14.08 -2.67 19.17
N LYS A 687 -15.26 -2.80 19.78
CA LYS A 687 -16.32 -1.78 19.72
C LYS A 687 -15.87 -0.45 20.34
N VAL A 688 -16.10 0.65 19.61
CA VAL A 688 -15.91 2.03 20.08
C VAL A 688 -17.08 2.47 20.97
N ASP A 689 -16.87 3.45 21.85
CA ASP A 689 -17.92 4.08 22.64
C ASP A 689 -18.76 5.05 21.78
N ASP A 690 -19.85 5.61 22.32
CA ASP A 690 -20.80 6.47 21.59
C ASP A 690 -20.19 7.73 20.95
N ASP A 691 -19.00 8.15 21.40
CA ASP A 691 -18.24 9.24 20.80
C ASP A 691 -17.31 8.80 19.67
N GLY A 692 -17.37 7.53 19.26
CA GLY A 692 -16.54 6.95 18.21
C GLY A 692 -15.11 6.62 18.65
N VAL A 693 -14.81 6.72 19.95
CA VAL A 693 -13.48 6.45 20.51
C VAL A 693 -13.47 5.09 21.20
N TRP A 694 -12.43 4.28 20.95
CA TRP A 694 -12.25 3.04 21.67
C TRP A 694 -11.63 3.26 23.03
N ARG A 695 -12.25 2.68 24.06
CA ARG A 695 -11.71 2.65 25.43
C ARG A 695 -11.78 1.26 26.03
N ASP A 696 -10.75 0.91 26.80
CA ASP A 696 -10.71 -0.33 27.55
C ASP A 696 -11.69 -0.34 28.74
N GLY A 697 -11.71 -1.43 29.51
CA GLY A 697 -12.58 -1.55 30.69
C GLY A 697 -12.29 -0.53 31.80
N GLU A 698 -11.15 0.15 31.77
CA GLU A 698 -10.79 1.23 32.71
C GLU A 698 -11.10 2.62 32.16
N GLY A 699 -11.63 2.72 30.93
CA GLY A 699 -11.90 3.98 30.25
C GLY A 699 -10.65 4.61 29.59
N LYS A 700 -9.59 3.83 29.34
CA LYS A 700 -8.36 4.32 28.69
C LYS A 700 -8.38 4.04 27.19
N GLU A 701 -7.95 5.01 26.41
CA GLU A 701 -7.76 4.88 24.96
C GLU A 701 -6.52 4.04 24.63
N VAL A 702 -6.40 3.62 23.36
CA VAL A 702 -5.20 2.93 22.88
C VAL A 702 -4.01 3.86 22.95
N GLU A 703 -3.00 3.48 23.73
CA GLU A 703 -1.79 4.27 23.90
C GLU A 703 -1.06 4.47 22.56
N GLY A 704 -0.66 5.71 22.26
CA GLY A 704 0.08 6.05 21.04
C GLY A 704 -0.76 6.26 19.78
N ALA A 705 -2.09 6.06 19.83
CA ALA A 705 -2.99 6.43 18.75
C ALA A 705 -3.01 7.96 18.52
N ILE A 706 -3.26 8.40 17.28
CA ILE A 706 -3.30 9.84 16.94
C ILE A 706 -4.49 10.52 17.63
N GLY A 707 -5.59 9.79 17.84
CA GLY A 707 -6.81 10.27 18.46
C GLY A 707 -7.75 10.98 17.48
N THR A 708 -8.85 11.53 18.01
CA THR A 708 -9.94 12.13 17.23
C THR A 708 -9.82 13.64 17.04
N ASP A 709 -9.11 14.33 17.93
CA ASP A 709 -8.70 15.72 17.76
C ASP A 709 -7.25 15.74 17.28
N PRO A 710 -7.02 15.96 15.97
CA PRO A 710 -5.67 15.97 15.44
C PRO A 710 -4.88 17.23 15.85
N GLY A 711 -5.49 18.11 16.65
CA GLY A 711 -4.98 19.40 17.10
C GLY A 711 -5.19 20.48 16.05
N LYS A 712 -5.08 21.75 16.46
CA LYS A 712 -5.29 22.96 15.62
C LYS A 712 -4.34 23.11 14.42
N PHE A 713 -3.48 22.11 14.18
CA PHE A 713 -2.35 22.09 13.27
C PHE A 713 -2.14 20.71 12.62
N SER A 714 -3.21 19.93 12.47
CA SER A 714 -3.20 18.53 11.98
C SER A 714 -2.53 18.32 10.62
N TRP A 715 -2.77 19.21 9.66
CA TRP A 715 -2.18 19.16 8.33
C TRP A 715 -0.64 19.28 8.36
N PHE A 716 -0.05 19.85 9.40
CA PHE A 716 1.41 19.91 9.57
C PHE A 716 2.02 18.54 9.88
N LYS A 717 1.33 17.71 10.68
CA LYS A 717 1.69 16.29 10.85
C LYS A 717 1.55 15.53 9.51
N GLY A 718 0.60 15.95 8.67
CA GLY A 718 0.42 15.42 7.31
C GLY A 718 1.53 15.74 6.33
N ILE A 719 2.08 16.94 6.38
CA ILE A 719 3.24 17.29 5.56
C ILE A 719 4.45 16.44 5.98
N ALA A 720 4.72 16.31 7.28
CA ALA A 720 5.79 15.45 7.80
C ALA A 720 5.64 13.97 7.37
N GLY A 721 4.41 13.44 7.40
CA GLY A 721 4.10 12.08 6.95
C GLY A 721 4.31 11.87 5.45
N ALA A 722 3.86 12.80 4.60
CA ALA A 722 4.04 12.71 3.15
C ALA A 722 5.50 12.89 2.70
N VAL A 723 6.24 13.74 3.40
CA VAL A 723 7.68 13.93 3.20
C VAL A 723 8.45 12.65 3.57
N ARG A 724 8.05 11.95 4.64
CA ARG A 724 8.59 10.62 4.99
C ARG A 724 8.32 9.55 3.92
N ARG A 725 7.16 9.62 3.22
CA ARG A 725 6.85 8.77 2.06
C ARG A 725 7.75 9.09 0.84
N LEU A 726 8.10 10.36 0.64
CA LEU A 726 9.03 10.80 -0.43
C LEU A 726 10.48 10.37 -0.16
N TYR A 727 10.95 10.41 1.09
CA TYR A 727 12.31 9.96 1.47
C TYR A 727 12.51 8.44 1.43
N ALA A 728 11.43 7.66 1.36
CA ALA A 728 11.47 6.20 1.22
C ALA A 728 11.59 5.71 -0.25
N LEU A 729 11.79 6.63 -1.21
CA LEU A 729 11.96 6.33 -2.64
C LEU A 729 13.44 6.35 -3.05
N PRO A 730 14.08 5.22 -3.42
CA PRO A 730 15.41 5.27 -4.02
C PRO A 730 15.47 5.75 -5.46
N THR A 731 16.55 6.49 -5.67
CA THR A 731 17.10 7.14 -6.87
C THR A 731 17.20 6.24 -8.09
N VAL A 732 16.72 6.64 -9.27
CA VAL A 732 17.38 6.23 -10.54
C VAL A 732 17.36 7.38 -11.54
N VAL A 733 18.51 7.60 -12.17
CA VAL A 733 18.83 8.63 -13.16
C VAL A 733 18.53 8.10 -14.57
N ILE A 734 17.93 8.89 -15.47
CA ILE A 734 17.77 8.56 -16.90
C ILE A 734 18.57 9.56 -17.76
N MET A 735 19.60 9.06 -18.45
CA MET A 735 20.33 9.74 -19.52
C MET A 735 19.57 9.60 -20.85
N ALA A 736 19.36 10.71 -21.56
CA ALA A 736 18.75 10.76 -22.89
C ALA A 736 19.80 10.64 -24.01
N GLU A 737 19.64 9.69 -24.93
CA GLU A 737 20.37 9.67 -26.21
C GLU A 737 19.48 10.17 -27.36
N GLY A 738 19.99 11.18 -28.08
CA GLY A 738 19.45 11.73 -29.32
C GLY A 738 20.15 11.21 -30.57
N SER A 739 19.45 11.28 -31.69
CA SER A 739 19.71 10.59 -32.96
C SER A 739 20.55 11.37 -33.99
N SER A 740 21.30 10.59 -34.79
CA SER A 740 21.67 10.75 -36.23
C SER A 740 23.00 11.43 -36.64
N ALA A 741 23.92 10.62 -37.23
CA ALA A 741 24.43 10.69 -38.62
C ALA A 741 25.70 9.83 -38.84
N SER A 742 25.84 9.19 -40.01
CA SER A 742 27.06 8.51 -40.52
C SER A 742 27.51 9.17 -41.86
N PRO A 743 28.62 8.83 -42.56
CA PRO A 743 29.85 8.01 -42.31
C PRO A 743 31.16 8.79 -42.76
N PRO A 744 32.34 8.21 -43.19
CA PRO A 744 32.88 6.83 -43.19
C PRO A 744 34.37 6.60 -42.75
N ALA A 745 34.64 5.32 -42.42
CA ALA A 745 35.86 4.45 -42.50
C ALA A 745 37.33 4.97 -42.58
N ALA A 746 38.20 4.43 -41.69
CA ALA A 746 39.55 3.88 -42.00
C ALA A 746 40.14 3.05 -40.81
N SER A 747 41.01 2.07 -41.13
CA SER A 747 41.54 0.96 -40.29
C SER A 747 42.86 1.31 -39.50
N PRO A 748 43.42 0.41 -38.64
CA PRO A 748 44.22 0.70 -37.42
C PRO A 748 45.76 0.66 -37.59
N PRO A 749 46.58 0.89 -36.52
CA PRO A 749 47.26 -0.26 -35.86
C PRO A 749 47.73 -0.16 -34.36
N ALA A 750 47.87 -1.34 -33.72
CA ALA A 750 48.96 -1.91 -32.86
C ALA A 750 49.36 -1.43 -31.42
N ARG A 751 49.11 -2.32 -30.42
CA ARG A 751 50.04 -3.08 -29.49
C ARG A 751 51.27 -2.38 -28.83
N SER A 752 51.40 -2.20 -27.49
CA SER A 752 51.97 -3.10 -26.41
C SER A 752 52.68 -2.22 -25.32
N PRO A 753 53.28 -2.71 -24.19
CA PRO A 753 52.87 -3.57 -23.04
C PRO A 753 53.29 -2.95 -21.63
N PRO A 754 53.24 -3.68 -20.47
CA PRO A 754 53.17 -3.13 -19.09
C PRO A 754 54.43 -3.27 -18.21
N ALA A 755 54.43 -2.66 -17.00
CA ALA A 755 55.35 -2.92 -15.87
C ALA A 755 54.66 -2.53 -14.53
N ALA A 756 54.40 -3.44 -13.57
CA ALA A 756 55.26 -4.13 -12.58
C ALA A 756 55.52 -3.33 -11.27
N SER A 757 54.97 -3.82 -10.15
CA SER A 757 55.17 -3.44 -8.73
C SER A 757 56.61 -3.71 -8.22
N PRO A 758 57.06 -3.27 -7.01
CA PRO A 758 56.85 -4.02 -5.72
C PRO A 758 56.97 -3.13 -4.41
N PRO A 759 57.31 -3.61 -3.18
CA PRO A 759 56.42 -4.28 -2.18
C PRO A 759 56.58 -3.82 -0.68
N ALA A 760 55.66 -4.32 0.19
CA ALA A 760 55.77 -4.68 1.65
C ALA A 760 56.14 -3.59 2.71
N THR A 761 55.73 -3.56 4.00
CA THR A 761 55.50 -4.58 5.06
C THR A 761 54.91 -3.94 6.36
N ALA A 762 54.05 -4.70 7.06
CA ALA A 762 53.98 -5.01 8.51
C ALA A 762 53.14 -4.19 9.55
N ALA A 763 52.42 -5.00 10.36
CA ALA A 763 51.47 -4.77 11.50
C ALA A 763 52.17 -4.32 12.82
N PRO A 764 51.56 -4.21 14.05
CA PRO A 764 50.29 -4.81 14.59
C PRO A 764 49.45 -3.99 15.60
N GLN A 765 48.23 -4.43 15.95
CA GLN A 765 47.78 -4.85 17.31
C GLN A 765 46.26 -4.79 17.51
N ASP A 766 45.73 -5.90 18.03
CA ASP A 766 44.35 -6.17 18.42
C ASP A 766 43.87 -5.32 19.60
N PHE A 767 42.60 -4.90 19.55
CA PHE A 767 41.74 -4.77 20.73
C PHE A 767 40.34 -5.30 20.35
N GLU A 768 39.99 -6.45 20.92
CA GLU A 768 38.61 -6.95 21.01
C GLU A 768 37.80 -6.01 21.91
N ASN A 769 36.61 -5.60 21.47
CA ASN A 769 35.47 -5.31 22.34
C ASN A 769 34.15 -5.43 21.54
N GLU A 770 33.38 -6.44 21.93
CA GLU A 770 31.93 -6.63 21.90
C GLU A 770 31.09 -5.81 20.90
N HIS A 771 30.55 -6.51 19.91
CA HIS A 771 29.42 -6.08 19.09
C HIS A 771 28.18 -5.79 19.97
N LEU A 772 27.77 -4.53 19.99
CA LEU A 772 26.38 -4.14 20.25
C LEU A 772 25.72 -3.92 18.88
N PRO A 773 24.69 -4.69 18.50
CA PRO A 773 23.94 -4.40 17.28
C PRO A 773 23.13 -3.11 17.51
N VAL A 774 23.37 -2.11 16.67
CA VAL A 774 22.48 -0.95 16.52
C VAL A 774 21.41 -1.36 15.52
N GLU A 775 20.16 -1.47 15.98
CA GLU A 775 18.99 -1.62 15.11
C GLU A 775 18.81 -0.31 14.32
N SER A 776 18.85 -0.41 12.99
CA SER A 776 18.41 0.66 12.10
C SER A 776 16.89 0.59 11.94
N ASP A 777 16.21 1.65 12.39
CA ASP A 777 14.76 1.85 12.20
C ASP A 777 14.42 2.08 10.71
N GLU A 778 14.16 1.01 9.95
CA GLU A 778 13.53 1.13 8.63
C GLU A 778 12.00 1.22 8.78
N SER A 779 11.42 2.31 8.27
CA SER A 779 9.98 2.55 8.23
C SER A 779 9.30 1.67 7.18
N ASP A 780 8.91 0.45 7.55
CA ASP A 780 7.97 -0.39 6.79
C ASP A 780 6.53 0.18 6.83
N ILE A 781 6.31 1.25 6.07
CA ILE A 781 5.01 1.61 5.48
C ILE A 781 5.19 1.36 3.98
N ASP A 782 4.21 0.77 3.30
CA ASP A 782 4.30 0.26 1.93
C ASP A 782 4.78 1.31 0.90
N SER A 783 6.11 1.46 0.76
CA SER A 783 6.77 2.32 -0.21
C SER A 783 7.92 1.52 -0.83
N GLY A 784 7.60 0.82 -1.91
CA GLY A 784 8.47 -0.12 -2.59
C GLY A 784 9.39 0.51 -3.61
N PHE A 785 10.60 0.91 -3.20
CA PHE A 785 11.65 1.32 -4.13
C PHE A 785 13.00 0.80 -3.60
N GLY A 786 13.86 0.25 -4.48
CA GLY A 786 15.26 -0.13 -4.21
C GLY A 786 16.11 0.18 -5.46
N SER A 787 17.32 0.74 -5.32
CA SER A 787 18.19 1.10 -6.46
C SER A 787 19.65 0.73 -6.22
N ASP A 788 20.31 0.30 -7.30
CA ASP A 788 21.77 0.25 -7.39
C ASP A 788 22.30 0.64 -8.79
N THR A 789 23.33 1.50 -8.76
CA THR A 789 24.43 1.75 -9.74
C THR A 789 24.37 2.87 -10.82
N ALA A 790 25.18 3.89 -10.52
CA ALA A 790 26.25 4.55 -11.31
C ALA A 790 25.94 5.36 -12.59
N SER A 791 26.22 6.67 -12.51
CA SER A 791 26.62 7.52 -13.64
C SER A 791 27.81 8.40 -13.26
N SER A 792 28.62 8.77 -14.25
CA SER A 792 29.96 9.34 -14.16
C SER A 792 30.00 10.82 -13.74
N THR A 793 29.68 11.07 -12.49
CA THR A 793 30.45 11.95 -11.60
C THR A 793 30.94 11.02 -10.48
N THR A 794 32.18 11.19 -10.00
CA THR A 794 32.81 10.22 -9.06
C THR A 794 31.80 9.76 -8.01
N SER A 795 31.53 8.44 -7.95
CA SER A 795 30.62 7.86 -6.96
C SER A 795 30.96 8.44 -5.58
N ILE A 796 29.97 8.99 -4.89
CA ILE A 796 30.13 9.47 -3.51
C ILE A 796 30.73 8.30 -2.72
N LEU A 797 31.97 8.44 -2.27
CA LEU A 797 32.58 7.46 -1.37
C LEU A 797 31.73 7.39 -0.10
N ASP A 798 31.48 6.21 0.46
CA ASP A 798 30.70 6.05 1.71
C ASP A 798 31.20 6.98 2.82
N SER A 799 32.49 7.30 2.83
CA SER A 799 33.14 8.24 3.75
C SER A 799 32.62 9.70 3.67
N ILE A 800 31.89 10.07 2.62
CA ILE A 800 31.27 11.41 2.47
C ILE A 800 29.98 11.51 3.30
N ARG A 801 29.36 10.37 3.62
CA ARG A 801 28.18 10.26 4.51
C ARG A 801 28.55 10.05 5.98
N ASP A 802 29.84 10.02 6.32
CA ASP A 802 30.32 9.96 7.70
C ASP A 802 30.10 11.31 8.39
N TYR A 803 28.86 11.66 8.72
CA TYR A 803 28.54 12.92 9.39
C TYR A 803 29.12 12.97 10.80
N ARG A 804 29.51 14.18 11.24
CA ARG A 804 29.89 14.39 12.64
C ARG A 804 28.59 14.45 13.46
N VAL A 805 28.53 13.67 14.53
CA VAL A 805 27.40 13.71 15.46
C VAL A 805 27.79 14.56 16.67
N LEU A 806 27.07 15.66 16.89
CA LEU A 806 27.29 16.56 18.02
C LEU A 806 25.96 16.81 18.72
N ASN A 807 25.89 16.45 20.01
CA ASN A 807 24.67 16.55 20.83
C ASN A 807 23.44 15.89 20.18
N GLY A 808 23.62 14.72 19.56
CA GLY A 808 22.53 13.97 18.92
C GLY A 808 22.08 14.49 17.55
N ARG A 809 22.77 15.48 16.98
CA ARG A 809 22.48 16.06 15.64
C ARG A 809 23.61 15.74 14.67
N THR A 810 23.30 15.53 13.39
CA THR A 810 24.31 15.30 12.34
C THR A 810 24.69 16.59 11.65
N TYR A 811 25.96 16.71 11.29
CA TYR A 811 26.49 17.85 10.54
C TYR A 811 27.49 17.38 9.48
N HIS A 812 27.69 18.22 8.48
CA HIS A 812 28.71 18.04 7.45
C HIS A 812 30.12 17.79 8.05
N ASN A 813 30.87 16.84 7.47
CA ASN A 813 32.14 16.34 8.01
C ASN A 813 33.24 16.15 6.93
N PHE A 814 33.23 16.94 5.84
CA PHE A 814 34.23 16.85 4.79
C PHE A 814 35.16 18.08 4.78
N ASN A 815 36.46 17.87 4.49
CA ASN A 815 37.51 18.91 4.43
C ASN A 815 37.68 19.78 5.70
N GLU A 816 38.40 20.91 5.58
CA GLU A 816 38.56 21.93 6.62
C GLU A 816 37.31 22.83 6.77
N THR A 817 36.25 22.60 5.97
CA THR A 817 35.03 23.43 5.93
C THR A 817 34.13 23.15 7.13
N LYS A 818 34.10 24.09 8.09
CA LYS A 818 33.16 24.05 9.22
C LYS A 818 31.88 24.83 8.86
N TYR A 819 30.78 24.10 8.66
CA TYR A 819 29.42 24.65 8.58
C TYR A 819 28.67 24.45 9.90
N TRP A 820 27.74 25.36 10.24
CA TRP A 820 27.06 25.37 11.53
C TRP A 820 25.68 24.73 11.52
N GLY A 821 25.02 24.65 10.36
CA GLY A 821 23.70 24.05 10.23
C GLY A 821 23.77 22.51 10.28
N PRO A 822 22.88 21.85 11.04
CA PRO A 822 22.73 20.40 10.97
C PRO A 822 22.10 19.96 9.65
N ASN A 823 22.24 18.67 9.33
CA ASN A 823 21.76 18.06 8.09
C ASN A 823 20.92 16.78 8.31
N ASP A 824 20.43 16.59 9.54
CA ASP A 824 19.51 15.53 9.93
C ASP A 824 18.05 15.82 9.48
N GLU A 825 17.19 14.80 9.56
CA GLU A 825 15.80 14.87 9.10
C GLU A 825 15.01 16.05 9.70
N ASP A 826 15.14 16.29 11.00
CA ASP A 826 14.48 17.42 11.68
C ASP A 826 14.88 18.77 11.08
N ALA A 827 16.16 18.94 10.70
CA ALA A 827 16.65 20.17 10.08
C ALA A 827 16.12 20.33 8.64
N ASN A 828 16.05 19.22 7.90
CA ASN A 828 15.49 19.18 6.55
C ASN A 828 14.00 19.51 6.55
N GLU A 829 13.23 18.95 7.49
CA GLU A 829 11.82 19.26 7.68
C GLU A 829 11.59 20.76 7.97
N ALA A 830 12.42 21.36 8.83
CA ALA A 830 12.35 22.78 9.12
C ALA A 830 12.64 23.64 7.86
N MET A 831 13.56 23.22 6.98
CA MET A 831 13.85 23.91 5.72
C MET A 831 12.67 23.83 4.73
N ASP A 832 12.00 22.69 4.63
CA ASP A 832 10.83 22.51 3.76
C ASP A 832 9.62 23.33 4.24
N ILE A 833 9.40 23.40 5.56
CA ILE A 833 8.43 24.33 6.17
C ILE A 833 8.79 25.79 5.82
N GLY A 834 10.08 26.12 5.87
CA GLY A 834 10.60 27.43 5.46
C GLY A 834 10.32 27.73 3.99
N HIS A 835 10.51 26.77 3.08
CA HIS A 835 10.19 26.92 1.67
C HIS A 835 8.72 27.32 1.48
N GLN A 836 7.79 26.61 2.11
CA GLN A 836 6.35 26.92 2.00
C GLN A 836 5.98 28.28 2.60
N LEU A 837 6.64 28.69 3.69
CA LEU A 837 6.51 30.03 4.25
C LEU A 837 6.89 31.11 3.21
N PHE A 838 8.03 30.97 2.53
CA PHE A 838 8.47 31.94 1.52
C PHE A 838 7.53 31.95 0.30
N THR A 839 7.08 30.79 -0.17
CA THR A 839 6.12 30.68 -1.28
C THR A 839 4.82 31.42 -0.95
N LEU A 840 4.29 31.26 0.27
CA LEU A 840 3.10 32.01 0.73
C LEU A 840 3.37 33.51 0.88
N LEU A 841 4.54 33.89 1.41
CA LEU A 841 4.94 35.28 1.56
C LEU A 841 4.96 35.99 0.19
N PHE A 842 5.42 35.30 -0.85
CA PHE A 842 5.58 35.80 -2.22
C PHE A 842 4.37 35.59 -3.14
N ASP A 843 3.20 35.25 -2.58
CA ASP A 843 1.94 35.06 -3.31
C ASP A 843 1.98 33.87 -4.30
N GLY A 844 2.59 32.76 -3.87
CA GLY A 844 2.70 31.54 -4.66
C GLY A 844 3.83 31.56 -5.69
N ARG A 845 4.72 32.55 -5.64
CA ARG A 845 5.88 32.67 -6.54
C ARG A 845 7.15 32.16 -5.89
N LEU A 846 7.98 31.46 -6.67
CA LEU A 846 9.29 30.96 -6.23
C LEU A 846 10.37 32.04 -6.19
N PHE A 847 10.25 33.08 -7.01
CA PHE A 847 11.21 34.18 -7.13
C PHE A 847 10.51 35.49 -7.49
N LEU A 848 11.20 36.62 -7.30
CA LEU A 848 10.70 37.97 -7.58
C LEU A 848 11.45 38.68 -8.72
N ALA A 849 12.63 38.18 -9.09
CA ALA A 849 13.47 38.68 -10.17
C ALA A 849 12.77 38.58 -11.53
N PRO A 850 12.88 39.60 -12.41
CA PRO A 850 12.20 39.61 -13.70
C PRO A 850 13.01 38.83 -14.75
N ILE A 851 13.08 37.51 -14.58
CA ILE A 851 13.85 36.60 -15.46
C ILE A 851 13.12 36.22 -16.76
N GLY A 852 11.85 36.63 -16.90
CA GLY A 852 11.00 36.28 -18.05
C GLY A 852 10.50 34.83 -18.00
N ASP A 853 9.86 34.38 -19.08
CA ASP A 853 9.19 33.07 -19.14
C ASP A 853 10.04 31.96 -19.77
N ASN A 854 11.29 32.24 -20.16
CA ASN A 854 12.15 31.30 -20.87
C ASN A 854 13.64 31.39 -20.46
N PRO A 855 13.98 31.24 -19.17
CA PRO A 855 15.38 31.05 -18.76
C PRO A 855 15.95 29.78 -19.40
N GLN A 856 17.26 29.73 -19.67
CA GLN A 856 17.91 28.57 -20.27
C GLN A 856 18.84 27.86 -19.29
N LYS A 857 19.43 28.58 -18.32
CA LYS A 857 20.27 28.00 -17.28
C LYS A 857 20.17 28.76 -15.95
N ALA A 858 19.88 28.06 -14.86
CA ALA A 858 19.78 28.61 -13.51
C ALA A 858 20.64 27.82 -12.52
N ILE A 859 21.05 28.47 -11.44
CA ILE A 859 21.74 27.82 -10.31
C ILE A 859 21.14 28.26 -8.98
N ASP A 860 20.92 27.30 -8.09
CA ASP A 860 20.48 27.49 -6.70
C ASP A 860 21.62 27.11 -5.75
N ILE A 861 22.17 28.11 -5.05
CA ILE A 861 23.38 27.96 -4.25
C ILE A 861 23.02 27.83 -2.78
N GLY A 862 23.52 26.77 -2.13
CA GLY A 862 23.07 26.37 -0.80
C GLY A 862 21.66 25.81 -0.85
N THR A 863 21.43 24.86 -1.75
CA THR A 863 20.08 24.39 -2.11
C THR A 863 19.38 23.63 -0.98
N GLY A 864 20.10 23.21 0.07
CA GLY A 864 19.52 22.55 1.24
C GLY A 864 18.87 21.21 0.87
N THR A 865 17.55 21.08 1.03
CA THR A 865 16.81 19.88 0.58
C THR A 865 16.64 19.83 -0.94
N GLY A 866 16.97 20.88 -1.69
CA GLY A 866 16.77 20.93 -3.13
C GLY A 866 15.37 21.34 -3.57
N ILE A 867 14.42 21.50 -2.64
CA ILE A 867 12.99 21.73 -2.95
C ILE A 867 12.74 22.97 -3.81
N TRP A 868 13.50 24.05 -3.62
CA TRP A 868 13.37 25.24 -4.47
C TRP A 868 13.85 24.98 -5.89
N ALA A 869 15.01 24.31 -6.04
CA ALA A 869 15.56 23.98 -7.36
C ALA A 869 14.66 23.02 -8.14
N ILE A 870 14.01 22.08 -7.44
CA ILE A 870 13.01 21.16 -8.01
C ILE A 870 11.82 21.93 -8.55
N ASP A 871 11.18 22.76 -7.73
CA ASP A 871 10.00 23.52 -8.15
C ASP A 871 10.34 24.49 -9.31
N PHE A 872 11.55 25.08 -9.30
CA PHE A 872 12.00 25.95 -10.39
C PHE A 872 12.23 25.17 -11.69
N ALA A 873 12.83 23.97 -11.61
CA ALA A 873 13.06 23.11 -12.76
C ALA A 873 11.75 22.59 -13.37
N ASP A 874 10.75 22.28 -12.55
CA ASP A 874 9.40 21.93 -12.98
C ASP A 874 8.67 23.12 -13.64
N GLN A 875 8.83 24.32 -13.07
CA GLN A 875 8.25 25.53 -13.63
C GLN A 875 8.86 25.89 -14.99
N PHE A 876 10.15 25.59 -15.21
CA PHE A 876 10.87 25.86 -16.44
C PHE A 876 11.56 24.61 -17.02
N PRO A 877 10.80 23.69 -17.64
CA PRO A 877 11.36 22.45 -18.20
C PRO A 877 12.41 22.66 -19.29
N SER A 878 12.46 23.86 -19.89
CA SER A 878 13.45 24.25 -20.89
C SER A 878 14.77 24.77 -20.31
N ALA A 879 14.83 25.04 -19.00
CA ALA A 879 16.01 25.55 -18.33
C ALA A 879 16.83 24.40 -17.73
N GLU A 880 18.14 24.41 -17.91
CA GLU A 880 19.07 23.58 -17.13
C GLU A 880 19.25 24.21 -15.74
N VAL A 881 18.94 23.47 -14.68
CA VAL A 881 19.02 23.94 -13.28
C VAL A 881 20.13 23.17 -12.57
N ILE A 882 20.96 23.89 -11.82
CA ILE A 882 22.03 23.33 -10.99
C ILE A 882 21.73 23.69 -9.54
N GLY A 883 21.63 22.72 -8.64
CA GLY A 883 21.60 23.01 -7.20
C GLY A 883 22.94 22.65 -6.56
N THR A 884 23.52 23.52 -5.73
CA THR A 884 24.79 23.23 -5.05
C THR A 884 24.64 23.25 -3.53
N ASP A 885 25.23 22.28 -2.84
CA ASP A 885 25.25 22.25 -1.36
C ASP A 885 26.49 21.52 -0.82
N LEU A 886 26.79 21.75 0.47
CA LEU A 886 27.82 21.04 1.21
C LEU A 886 27.39 19.63 1.61
N SER A 887 26.09 19.40 1.84
CA SER A 887 25.58 18.09 2.27
C SER A 887 24.75 17.44 1.16
N PRO A 888 24.96 16.14 0.89
CA PRO A 888 24.12 15.40 -0.06
C PRO A 888 22.81 14.96 0.61
N THR A 889 21.97 15.93 1.01
CA THR A 889 20.65 15.72 1.64
C THR A 889 19.49 15.86 0.66
N GLN A 890 19.79 16.18 -0.60
CA GLN A 890 18.79 16.40 -1.62
C GLN A 890 18.16 15.08 -2.07
N PRO A 891 16.88 15.09 -2.49
CA PRO A 891 16.28 13.92 -3.06
C PRO A 891 16.99 13.61 -4.36
N SER A 892 16.89 12.36 -4.68
CA SER A 892 17.67 11.77 -5.74
C SER A 892 16.84 11.59 -7.01
N PHE A 893 15.51 11.62 -6.87
CA PHE A 893 14.53 11.80 -7.93
C PHE A 893 14.22 13.29 -8.09
N VAL A 894 14.70 13.87 -9.20
CA VAL A 894 14.58 15.30 -9.53
C VAL A 894 14.11 15.47 -10.96
N PRO A 895 13.57 16.64 -11.35
CA PRO A 895 13.27 16.95 -12.75
C PRO A 895 14.49 16.69 -13.66
N PRO A 896 14.30 16.18 -14.88
CA PRO A 896 15.40 15.74 -15.75
C PRO A 896 16.33 16.88 -16.18
N ASN A 897 15.87 18.12 -16.03
CA ASN A 897 16.61 19.34 -16.29
C ASN A 897 17.31 19.90 -15.04
N LEU A 898 17.27 19.21 -13.89
CA LEU A 898 17.95 19.55 -12.64
C LEU A 898 19.06 18.53 -12.32
N HIS A 899 20.21 19.01 -11.85
CA HIS A 899 21.19 18.17 -11.18
C HIS A 899 21.77 18.88 -9.96
N PHE A 900 22.23 18.09 -8.98
CA PHE A 900 22.86 18.58 -7.77
C PHE A 900 24.37 18.35 -7.79
N GLU A 901 25.13 19.35 -7.34
CA GLU A 901 26.58 19.25 -7.17
C GLU A 901 26.95 19.45 -5.69
N LEU A 902 27.79 18.56 -5.18
CA LEU A 902 28.40 18.72 -3.87
C LEU A 902 29.50 19.78 -4.01
N ASP A 903 29.24 21.01 -3.56
CA ASP A 903 30.17 22.12 -3.72
C ASP A 903 30.14 23.08 -2.53
N ASP A 904 31.31 23.57 -2.15
CA ASP A 904 31.46 24.62 -1.15
C ASP A 904 31.47 25.97 -1.85
N ALA A 905 30.36 26.69 -1.73
CA ALA A 905 30.18 27.98 -2.39
C ALA A 905 31.23 29.06 -2.01
N GLN A 906 32.06 28.81 -0.99
CA GLN A 906 33.19 29.66 -0.62
C GLN A 906 34.45 29.45 -1.48
N LEU A 907 34.55 28.31 -2.18
CA LEU A 907 35.67 28.02 -3.07
C LEU A 907 35.58 28.83 -4.38
N ASP A 908 36.58 28.69 -5.24
CA ASP A 908 36.55 29.31 -6.57
C ASP A 908 35.53 28.59 -7.45
N TRP A 909 34.54 29.34 -7.96
CA TRP A 909 33.49 28.78 -8.78
C TRP A 909 34.08 28.24 -10.09
N THR A 910 33.87 26.95 -10.33
CA THR A 910 34.43 26.24 -11.50
C THR A 910 33.67 26.51 -12.80
N PHE A 911 32.55 27.23 -12.71
CA PHE A 911 31.74 27.62 -13.87
C PHE A 911 32.46 28.64 -14.77
N ASN A 912 32.20 28.54 -16.07
CA ASN A 912 32.70 29.49 -17.06
C ASN A 912 32.04 30.87 -16.88
N ASP A 913 32.71 31.91 -17.36
CA ASP A 913 32.16 33.25 -17.40
C ASP A 913 30.85 33.28 -18.24
N SER A 914 29.86 34.06 -17.81
CA SER A 914 28.58 34.21 -18.53
C SER A 914 27.83 32.89 -18.83
N THR A 915 27.67 32.05 -17.81
CA THR A 915 26.99 30.75 -17.87
C THR A 915 25.50 30.83 -17.54
N PHE A 916 25.11 31.54 -16.47
CA PHE A 916 23.75 31.47 -15.91
C PHE A 916 22.87 32.65 -16.33
N ASP A 917 21.60 32.37 -16.65
CA ASP A 917 20.55 33.38 -16.79
C ASP A 917 20.03 33.83 -15.41
N TYR A 918 20.07 32.94 -14.42
CA TYR A 918 19.59 33.19 -13.07
C TYR A 918 20.45 32.52 -12.00
N VAL A 919 20.83 33.26 -10.96
CA VAL A 919 21.48 32.74 -9.74
C VAL A 919 20.55 33.02 -8.56
N HIS A 920 20.14 31.97 -7.86
CA HIS A 920 19.33 32.05 -6.66
C HIS A 920 20.14 31.59 -5.44
N LEU A 921 19.88 32.21 -4.29
CA LEU A 921 20.36 31.75 -2.99
C LEU A 921 19.40 32.19 -1.89
N ARG A 922 19.26 31.36 -0.85
CA ARG A 922 18.33 31.63 0.25
C ARG A 922 18.87 31.17 1.59
N CYS A 923 18.78 32.04 2.61
CA CYS A 923 19.18 31.76 3.98
C CYS A 923 20.64 31.30 4.15
N LEU A 924 21.58 31.90 3.42
CA LEU A 924 23.00 31.59 3.51
C LEU A 924 23.76 32.41 4.58
N PHE A 925 23.03 33.15 5.42
CA PHE A 925 23.63 33.83 6.59
C PHE A 925 24.45 32.85 7.46
N GLY A 926 25.63 33.29 7.89
CA GLY A 926 26.56 32.47 8.66
C GLY A 926 27.22 31.32 7.87
N ALA A 927 26.93 31.12 6.58
CA ALA A 927 27.59 30.10 5.76
C ALA A 927 28.87 30.62 5.09
N ILE A 928 28.85 31.86 4.60
CA ILE A 928 29.89 32.48 3.78
C ILE A 928 30.79 33.41 4.62
N SER A 929 32.10 33.24 4.49
CA SER A 929 33.11 34.06 5.19
C SER A 929 33.56 35.30 4.39
N ASN A 930 33.47 35.27 3.05
CA ASN A 930 33.88 36.37 2.17
C ASN A 930 32.83 36.65 1.07
N TRP A 931 31.79 37.40 1.43
CA TRP A 931 30.73 37.82 0.51
C TRP A 931 31.20 38.63 -0.71
N PRO A 932 32.17 39.57 -0.61
CA PRO A 932 32.72 40.25 -1.78
C PRO A 932 33.27 39.30 -2.85
N LYS A 933 34.01 38.25 -2.44
CA LYS A 933 34.48 37.22 -3.37
C LYS A 933 33.30 36.48 -3.99
N PHE A 934 32.36 36.02 -3.17
CA PHE A 934 31.17 35.28 -3.61
C PHE A 934 30.38 36.04 -4.68
N TYR A 935 30.06 37.32 -4.44
CA TYR A 935 29.34 38.11 -5.45
C TYR A 935 30.20 38.41 -6.68
N GLY A 936 31.53 38.50 -6.56
CA GLY A 936 32.43 38.61 -7.70
C GLY A 936 32.37 37.37 -8.60
N ASP A 937 32.33 36.17 -8.02
CA ASP A 937 32.16 34.91 -8.75
C ASP A 937 30.76 34.79 -9.36
N ALA A 938 29.72 35.17 -8.62
CA ALA A 938 28.35 35.22 -9.14
C ALA A 938 28.21 36.19 -10.33
N PHE A 939 28.83 37.38 -10.22
CA PHE A 939 28.81 38.39 -11.29
C PHE A 939 29.55 37.90 -12.54
N ARG A 940 30.70 37.25 -12.37
CA ARG A 940 31.47 36.67 -13.46
C ARG A 940 30.68 35.60 -14.23
N THR A 941 29.94 34.76 -13.52
CA THR A 941 29.26 33.59 -14.08
C THR A 941 27.83 33.87 -14.57
N ILE A 942 27.23 35.01 -14.20
CA ILE A 942 25.96 35.47 -14.78
C ILE A 942 26.17 36.01 -16.20
N LYS A 943 25.25 35.68 -17.12
CA LYS A 943 25.22 36.25 -18.47
C LYS A 943 24.91 37.75 -18.44
N PRO A 944 25.34 38.52 -19.46
CA PRO A 944 24.78 39.85 -19.68
C PRO A 944 23.26 39.76 -19.71
N VAL A 945 22.57 40.63 -18.96
CA VAL A 945 21.11 40.65 -18.73
C VAL A 945 20.51 39.56 -17.82
N GLY A 946 21.33 38.66 -17.25
CA GLY A 946 20.88 37.71 -16.23
C GLY A 946 20.67 38.35 -14.85
N TRP A 947 20.04 37.60 -13.94
CA TRP A 947 19.68 38.09 -12.60
C TRP A 947 20.31 37.26 -11.48
N ILE A 948 20.61 37.94 -10.37
CA ILE A 948 20.85 37.30 -9.06
C ILE A 948 19.70 37.67 -8.12
N GLU A 949 19.20 36.71 -7.37
CA GLU A 949 18.26 36.93 -6.28
C GLU A 949 18.76 36.26 -5.00
N GLN A 950 18.74 37.02 -3.91
CA GLN A 950 19.10 36.54 -2.58
C GLN A 950 17.98 36.86 -1.60
N VAL A 951 17.55 35.85 -0.86
CA VAL A 951 16.54 35.97 0.20
C VAL A 951 17.19 35.63 1.54
N GLU A 952 17.11 36.51 2.53
CA GLU A 952 17.73 36.31 3.85
C GLU A 952 16.75 36.61 4.97
N ILE A 953 16.95 36.00 6.14
CA ILE A 953 16.17 36.28 7.35
C ILE A 953 17.02 37.12 8.30
N ASN A 954 16.46 38.20 8.84
CA ASN A 954 17.01 38.84 10.03
C ASN A 954 16.64 38.04 11.28
N ILE A 955 17.61 37.46 11.96
CA ILE A 955 17.36 36.69 13.19
C ILE A 955 16.89 37.54 14.38
N GLN A 956 16.95 38.88 14.27
CA GLN A 956 16.47 39.79 15.31
C GLN A 956 14.94 39.90 15.27
N ILE A 957 14.31 39.53 16.37
CA ILE A 957 12.87 39.64 16.57
C ILE A 957 12.57 40.97 17.23
N VAL A 958 11.62 41.71 16.66
CA VAL A 958 11.17 43.01 17.16
C VAL A 958 9.64 43.07 17.17
N SER A 959 9.09 44.08 17.84
CA SER A 959 7.66 44.39 17.81
C SER A 959 7.46 45.89 17.61
N ASP A 960 6.40 46.28 16.90
CA ASP A 960 6.08 47.70 16.70
C ASP A 960 5.33 48.30 17.90
N ASP A 961 4.72 47.46 18.73
CA ASP A 961 3.87 47.86 19.87
C ASP A 961 4.53 47.67 21.24
N GLY A 962 5.80 47.25 21.26
CA GLY A 962 6.60 47.08 22.47
C GLY A 962 6.29 45.80 23.27
N THR A 963 5.48 44.88 22.75
CA THR A 963 5.21 43.58 23.39
C THR A 963 6.47 42.71 23.50
N VAL A 964 7.39 42.86 22.54
CA VAL A 964 8.75 42.30 22.56
C VAL A 964 9.73 43.47 22.75
N GLY A 965 9.98 43.83 24.02
CA GLY A 965 10.86 44.95 24.43
C GLY A 965 12.34 44.55 24.60
N GLU A 966 13.20 45.50 24.99
CA GLU A 966 14.68 45.32 25.03
C GLU A 966 15.17 44.13 25.89
N ASP A 967 14.48 43.86 27.01
CA ASP A 967 14.81 42.78 27.96
C ASP A 967 14.06 41.46 27.66
N HIS A 968 13.24 41.42 26.62
CA HIS A 968 12.44 40.23 26.29
C HIS A 968 13.32 39.11 25.73
N VAL A 969 13.02 37.84 26.08
CA VAL A 969 13.84 36.68 25.65
C VAL A 969 13.98 36.58 24.12
N LEU A 970 12.91 36.87 23.38
CA LEU A 970 12.92 36.97 21.90
C LEU A 970 13.84 38.09 21.37
N THR A 971 13.95 39.24 22.04
CA THR A 971 14.93 40.27 21.69
C THR A 971 16.35 39.81 22.00
N GLY A 972 16.51 39.03 23.07
CA GLY A 972 17.77 38.39 23.43
C GLY A 972 18.24 37.31 22.45
N TRP A 973 17.32 36.70 21.69
CA TRP A 973 17.56 35.57 20.78
C TRP A 973 18.75 35.78 19.87
N ALA A 974 18.84 36.92 19.18
CA ALA A 974 19.87 37.13 18.16
C ALA A 974 21.29 37.33 18.72
N LYS A 975 21.42 37.83 19.96
CA LYS A 975 22.72 38.20 20.56
C LYS A 975 23.74 37.06 20.62
N PRO A 976 23.40 35.84 21.08
CA PRO A 976 24.35 34.74 21.08
C PRO A 976 24.75 34.30 19.66
N PHE A 977 23.81 34.22 18.71
CA PHE A 977 24.14 33.86 17.32
C PHE A 977 25.09 34.86 16.67
N PHE A 978 24.84 36.15 16.87
CA PHE A 978 25.73 37.23 16.47
C PHE A 978 27.16 37.04 16.98
N LYS A 979 27.32 36.75 18.27
CA LYS A 979 28.63 36.46 18.87
C LYS A 979 29.26 35.19 18.28
N ALA A 980 28.48 34.14 18.07
CA ALA A 980 28.96 32.88 17.49
C ALA A 980 29.44 33.05 16.04
N GLY A 981 28.67 33.77 15.21
CA GLY A 981 29.05 34.09 13.83
C GLY A 981 30.33 34.93 13.74
N ASP A 982 30.48 35.91 14.64
CA ASP A 982 31.69 36.74 14.73
C ASP A 982 32.94 35.89 15.08
N LEU A 983 32.79 34.89 15.97
CA LEU A 983 33.87 33.95 16.32
C LEU A 983 34.21 32.96 15.20
N LEU A 984 33.21 32.54 14.41
CA LEU A 984 33.41 31.70 13.24
C LEU A 984 33.98 32.46 12.04
N GLY A 985 34.02 33.79 12.09
CA GLY A 985 34.38 34.63 10.93
C GLY A 985 33.35 34.55 9.80
N LYS A 986 32.10 34.16 10.11
CA LYS A 986 30.99 34.01 9.17
C LYS A 986 29.80 34.83 9.68
N SER A 987 29.58 35.99 9.07
CA SER A 987 28.57 36.94 9.55
C SER A 987 27.15 36.38 9.40
N ILE A 988 26.35 36.52 10.46
CA ILE A 988 24.90 36.24 10.47
C ILE A 988 24.08 37.52 10.18
N ARG A 989 24.74 38.67 9.97
CA ARG A 989 24.11 39.97 9.69
C ARG A 989 24.09 40.28 8.19
N THR A 990 23.76 39.30 7.36
CA THR A 990 23.88 39.37 5.89
C THR A 990 22.87 40.34 5.25
N LEU A 991 21.65 40.40 5.80
CA LEU A 991 20.55 41.21 5.25
C LEU A 991 20.92 42.70 5.07
N ASP A 992 21.65 43.28 6.02
CA ASP A 992 21.96 44.72 6.03
C ASP A 992 23.01 45.13 4.99
N GLN A 993 23.81 44.19 4.49
CA GLN A 993 24.98 44.47 3.64
C GLN A 993 24.80 43.98 2.19
N THR A 994 23.83 43.10 1.95
CA THR A 994 23.64 42.40 0.67
C THR A 994 23.58 43.35 -0.53
N LYS A 995 22.76 44.41 -0.44
CA LYS A 995 22.57 45.35 -1.55
C LYS A 995 23.86 46.05 -1.97
N GLU A 996 24.57 46.65 -1.01
CA GLU A 996 25.82 47.39 -1.26
C GLU A 996 26.90 46.45 -1.82
N LEU A 997 26.97 45.21 -1.32
CA LEU A 997 27.94 44.22 -1.78
C LEU A 997 27.66 43.75 -3.21
N MET A 998 26.40 43.56 -3.59
CA MET A 998 26.02 43.27 -4.99
C MET A 998 26.36 44.44 -5.92
N GLU A 999 26.07 45.69 -5.53
CA GLU A 999 26.42 46.89 -6.30
C GLU A 999 27.94 47.02 -6.50
N ASN A 1000 28.72 46.78 -5.43
CA ASN A 1000 30.18 46.82 -5.48
C ASN A 1000 30.79 45.71 -6.36
N ALA A 1001 30.13 44.55 -6.46
CA ALA A 1001 30.55 43.46 -7.35
C ALA A 1001 30.29 43.77 -8.84
N GLY A 1002 29.44 44.77 -9.13
CA GLY A 1002 29.15 45.24 -10.49
C GLY A 1002 27.70 45.02 -10.93
N PHE A 1003 26.84 44.44 -10.10
CA PHE A 1003 25.42 44.31 -10.43
C PHE A 1003 24.76 45.68 -10.53
N THR A 1004 23.84 45.82 -11.47
CA THR A 1004 23.05 47.06 -11.70
C THR A 1004 21.57 46.75 -11.53
N ASN A 1005 20.73 47.78 -11.34
CA ASN A 1005 19.30 47.62 -11.06
C ASN A 1005 19.00 46.81 -9.77
N VAL A 1006 19.82 46.96 -8.73
CA VAL A 1006 19.65 46.23 -7.48
C VAL A 1006 18.42 46.74 -6.71
N VAL A 1007 17.45 45.86 -6.53
CA VAL A 1007 16.18 46.13 -5.81
C VAL A 1007 16.16 45.36 -4.51
N GLN A 1008 15.90 46.06 -3.40
CA GLN A 1008 15.70 45.45 -2.08
C GLN A 1008 14.23 45.57 -1.68
N ARG A 1009 13.64 44.47 -1.21
CA ARG A 1009 12.27 44.42 -0.68
C ARG A 1009 12.32 43.80 0.70
N ASN A 1010 11.76 44.50 1.68
CA ASN A 1010 11.70 44.03 3.06
C ASN A 1010 10.27 43.65 3.41
N TYR A 1011 10.10 42.45 3.96
CA TYR A 1011 8.83 41.91 4.43
C TYR A 1011 8.87 41.75 5.94
N LYS A 1012 7.87 42.30 6.65
CA LYS A 1012 7.66 42.00 8.07
C LYS A 1012 6.92 40.67 8.17
N VAL A 1013 7.60 39.64 8.66
CA VAL A 1013 7.06 38.29 8.82
C VAL A 1013 6.65 38.10 10.28
N PRO A 1014 5.35 38.15 10.60
CA PRO A 1014 4.88 37.96 11.97
C PRO A 1014 5.19 36.55 12.46
N ILE A 1015 5.46 36.39 13.75
CA ILE A 1015 5.59 35.09 14.39
C ILE A 1015 4.30 34.82 15.17
N GLY A 1016 3.47 33.92 14.64
CA GLY A 1016 2.17 33.59 15.20
C GLY A 1016 1.01 34.33 14.53
N ALA A 1017 -0.21 33.88 14.84
CA ALA A 1017 -1.44 34.32 14.17
C ALA A 1017 -2.02 35.64 14.73
N TRP A 1018 -1.17 36.61 15.07
CA TRP A 1018 -1.59 37.85 15.73
C TRP A 1018 -1.90 39.00 14.78
N SER A 1019 -1.40 38.96 13.53
CA SER A 1019 -1.73 40.00 12.54
C SER A 1019 -3.23 40.05 12.26
N SER A 1020 -3.78 41.24 12.07
CA SER A 1020 -5.18 41.43 11.63
C SER A 1020 -5.36 41.19 10.14
N ASP A 1021 -4.29 41.31 9.36
CA ASP A 1021 -4.27 41.00 7.93
C ASP A 1021 -4.40 39.47 7.72
N PRO A 1022 -5.39 38.98 6.96
CA PRO A 1022 -5.61 37.55 6.76
C PRO A 1022 -4.41 36.80 6.17
N LYS A 1023 -3.71 37.39 5.18
CA LYS A 1023 -2.52 36.78 4.57
C LYS A 1023 -1.39 36.73 5.58
N LEU A 1024 -1.10 37.84 6.25
CA LEU A 1024 -0.01 37.89 7.23
C LEU A 1024 -0.31 37.04 8.47
N LYS A 1025 -1.58 36.84 8.83
CA LYS A 1025 -1.97 35.89 9.87
C LYS A 1025 -1.65 34.46 9.49
N GLU A 1026 -1.88 34.09 8.23
CA GLU A 1026 -1.53 32.77 7.69
C GLU A 1026 -0.01 32.59 7.63
N VAL A 1027 0.70 33.55 7.02
CA VAL A 1027 2.17 33.62 7.04
C VAL A 1027 2.70 33.51 8.47
N GLY A 1028 2.05 34.15 9.44
CA GLY A 1028 2.45 34.09 10.83
C GLY A 1028 2.30 32.73 11.49
N ARG A 1029 1.31 31.92 11.07
CA ARG A 1029 1.20 30.52 11.52
C ARG A 1029 2.37 29.69 11.00
N TRP A 1030 2.69 29.85 9.72
CA TRP A 1030 3.83 29.17 9.08
C TRP A 1030 5.15 29.59 9.69
N SER A 1031 5.34 30.89 9.94
CA SER A 1031 6.54 31.40 10.58
C SER A 1031 6.68 30.92 12.03
N LEU A 1032 5.58 30.80 12.78
CA LEU A 1032 5.63 30.22 14.12
C LEU A 1032 6.09 28.76 14.07
N LEU A 1033 5.57 27.97 13.13
CA LEU A 1033 6.04 26.60 13.00
C LEU A 1033 7.51 26.55 12.58
N PHE A 1034 7.91 27.31 11.56
CA PHE A 1034 9.30 27.39 11.12
C PHE A 1034 10.25 27.67 12.29
N CYS A 1035 9.91 28.64 13.15
CA CYS A 1035 10.68 28.93 14.35
C CYS A 1035 10.68 27.76 15.36
N LEU A 1036 9.53 27.13 15.62
CA LEU A 1036 9.43 26.05 16.61
C LEU A 1036 10.14 24.76 16.16
N SER A 1037 10.09 24.44 14.87
CA SER A 1037 10.75 23.27 14.29
C SER A 1037 12.26 23.48 14.14
N GLY A 1038 12.71 24.70 13.82
CA GLY A 1038 14.12 24.97 13.55
C GLY A 1038 14.95 25.50 14.73
N MET A 1039 14.34 26.09 15.77
CA MET A 1039 15.08 26.83 16.81
C MET A 1039 16.16 26.01 17.53
N GLU A 1040 15.90 24.72 17.78
CA GLU A 1040 16.87 23.84 18.39
C GLU A 1040 18.01 23.56 17.40
N SER A 1041 17.70 23.14 16.18
CA SER A 1041 18.67 22.91 15.10
C SER A 1041 19.64 24.08 14.92
N TRP A 1042 19.14 25.31 14.98
CA TRP A 1042 19.99 26.49 14.82
C TRP A 1042 20.89 26.73 16.03
N ALA A 1043 20.38 26.53 17.24
CA ALA A 1043 21.06 26.83 18.48
C ALA A 1043 22.16 25.82 18.83
N MET A 1044 21.96 24.53 18.57
CA MET A 1044 22.79 23.48 19.15
C MET A 1044 24.28 23.66 18.85
N TYR A 1045 24.69 23.76 17.58
CA TYR A 1045 26.10 23.97 17.25
C TYR A 1045 26.63 25.33 17.74
N MET A 1046 25.88 26.39 17.46
CA MET A 1046 26.32 27.76 17.76
C MET A 1046 26.50 28.00 19.26
N LEU A 1047 25.62 27.46 20.10
CA LEU A 1047 25.68 27.71 21.54
C LEU A 1047 26.60 26.72 22.26
N THR A 1048 26.52 25.42 21.96
CA THR A 1048 27.33 24.44 22.72
C THR A 1048 28.75 24.31 22.20
N VAL A 1049 28.97 24.44 20.89
CA VAL A 1049 30.29 24.20 20.28
C VAL A 1049 31.08 25.50 20.12
N VAL A 1050 30.44 26.58 19.64
CA VAL A 1050 31.13 27.85 19.40
C VAL A 1050 31.20 28.72 20.65
N LEU A 1051 30.10 28.80 21.41
CA LEU A 1051 30.05 29.59 22.65
C LEU A 1051 30.31 28.78 23.92
N GLU A 1052 30.48 27.47 23.80
CA GLU A 1052 30.77 26.54 24.91
C GLU A 1052 29.73 26.60 26.05
N TRP A 1053 28.47 26.88 25.73
CA TRP A 1053 27.37 26.75 26.69
C TRP A 1053 27.15 25.29 27.05
N LYS A 1054 26.76 25.02 28.29
CA LYS A 1054 26.35 23.67 28.68
C LYS A 1054 25.05 23.31 27.97
N LEU A 1055 24.91 22.04 27.59
CA LEU A 1055 23.74 21.53 26.90
C LEU A 1055 22.45 21.82 27.69
N GLU A 1056 22.49 21.66 29.01
CA GLU A 1056 21.35 21.92 29.88
C GLU A 1056 20.94 23.40 29.87
N ASP A 1057 21.91 24.31 29.84
CA ASP A 1057 21.66 25.75 29.80
C ASP A 1057 21.03 26.15 28.45
N VAL A 1058 21.44 25.52 27.35
CA VAL A 1058 20.83 25.71 26.03
C VAL A 1058 19.39 25.20 26.01
N GLN A 1059 19.12 24.02 26.56
CA GLN A 1059 17.77 23.45 26.61
C GLN A 1059 16.81 24.31 27.46
N VAL A 1060 17.28 24.84 28.60
CA VAL A 1060 16.51 25.79 29.41
C VAL A 1060 16.22 27.07 28.62
N TYR A 1061 17.23 27.63 27.95
CA TYR A 1061 17.06 28.83 27.14
C TYR A 1061 16.08 28.63 25.98
N LEU A 1062 16.15 27.50 25.28
CA LEU A 1062 15.22 27.13 24.21
C LEU A 1062 13.80 26.95 24.75
N ALA A 1063 13.62 26.39 25.94
CA ALA A 1063 12.29 26.29 26.56
C ALA A 1063 11.66 27.68 26.83
N GLU A 1064 12.46 28.64 27.30
CA GLU A 1064 12.01 30.04 27.51
C GLU A 1064 11.62 30.72 26.19
N VAL A 1065 12.46 30.57 25.16
CA VAL A 1065 12.19 31.12 23.81
C VAL A 1065 10.94 30.49 23.20
N LYS A 1066 10.76 29.18 23.34
CA LYS A 1066 9.59 28.44 22.87
C LYS A 1066 8.31 28.92 23.55
N ALA A 1067 8.34 29.09 24.87
CA ALA A 1067 7.22 29.63 25.62
C ALA A 1067 6.86 31.05 25.13
N ALA A 1068 7.86 31.87 24.83
CA ALA A 1068 7.65 33.20 24.30
C ALA A 1068 7.09 33.23 22.86
N PHE A 1069 7.50 32.31 21.99
CA PHE A 1069 6.90 32.18 20.65
C PHE A 1069 5.42 31.76 20.71
N LEU A 1070 5.04 30.95 21.70
CA LEU A 1070 3.67 30.46 21.87
C LEU A 1070 2.74 31.46 22.58
N ASP A 1071 3.29 32.49 23.26
CA ASP A 1071 2.47 33.52 23.90
C ASP A 1071 1.87 34.47 22.86
N ARG A 1072 0.55 34.40 22.71
CA ARG A 1072 -0.22 35.19 21.74
C ARG A 1072 -0.23 36.69 22.04
N LYS A 1073 0.27 37.11 23.21
CA LYS A 1073 0.46 38.52 23.55
C LYS A 1073 1.73 39.10 22.94
N ASN A 1074 2.66 38.26 22.49
CA ASN A 1074 3.89 38.70 21.85
C ASN A 1074 3.62 38.92 20.36
N HIS A 1075 3.64 40.18 19.93
CA HIS A 1075 3.47 40.55 18.53
C HIS A 1075 4.84 40.69 17.84
N GLY A 1076 5.70 39.70 18.06
CA GLY A 1076 7.03 39.64 17.49
C GLY A 1076 6.99 39.33 15.99
N TYR A 1077 7.84 40.00 15.22
CA TYR A 1077 8.12 39.70 13.82
C TYR A 1077 9.63 39.79 13.56
N TYR A 1078 10.06 39.17 12.47
CA TYR A 1078 11.38 39.44 11.88
C TYR A 1078 11.23 39.98 10.46
N VAL A 1079 12.33 40.50 9.91
CA VAL A 1079 12.38 41.01 8.54
C VAL A 1079 13.00 39.95 7.63
N VAL A 1080 12.34 39.70 6.50
CA VAL A 1080 12.88 38.99 5.33
C VAL A 1080 13.23 40.00 4.26
#